data_AF-A0AAN4YAF0-F1
#
_entry.id   AF-A0AAN4YAF0-F1
#
_cell.length_a   1.000
_cell.length_b   1.000
_cell.length_c   1.000
_cell.angle_alpha   90.00
_cell.angle_beta   90.00
_cell.angle_gamma   90.00
#
_symmetry.space_group_name_H-M   'P 1'
#
loop_
_entity.id
_entity.type
_entity.pdbx_description
1 polymer ?
#
loop_
_entity_poly.entity_id
_entity_poly.type
_entity_poly.pdbx_seq_one_letter_code
_entity_poly.pdbx_strand_id
1 'polypeptide(L)'
;MHRDLFQTDRNDATISLTSSYLDLSPLYGNNQDEQNLVRTFKDGKLKPDCFSTKRVLGFPPGIGVILIMFNRFHNYVVEQLASINEGGRFTKPDESDTKAYARYDNDLFQTGRLVTCGLYVNIILKDYVRTILNVNRTDSLWSLDPRAEMKDGLLGEAAAQATGNQVSAEFNLVYRWHSCISQRDEKWTEDLYKDMFPGRDPSSVSLQEFVRGLGKWEADLPEQPEDRPFAGLQRKPDGSFDDDSLVKIFEDSVEDCAGAFGASNVPTIFKSIEALGIKQARSWNLATLNEFRNYFNLTPYKTFEEINPDPVISDQLKRLYDHPDHVEIYPGVIVEDTKEAVVPGSGLCTNFTISRAILSDAVALVRGDRFYTVDFTPRHLTNWAFSEIEPKDSVDQGQVFYKLVLRAFPNHFKGNSIYAHFPLVIPSENKKILTKLGFAEKYSWDKPGLTPPPEFINSHSACMSILSDQETFKVTWGSKIEFLMHRGKQPFGRDFMLSGDRPPNSASRKMMGAALYRKRWENEVRSFYEDITLKLLHRNSYKIAGINQVDIVRDVANPAQVNFCANVFSLPLKTESNPRGIFTESELYQIMAVVFTSIFYDADPANSFELNQAAREVTQQLGQLAMANVELVNNTGFIANLVSSLHRHDVLSEYGVHMIQRLLGSGLPAEEIVWTHILPTAGGMVANQAQLFSQCLDYYLSEEGSVHLPDIKRLAKVDTPETDELLLR
;
A
#
# COMPACT_ATOMS: atom_id res chain seq x y z
N MET A 1 -2.95 14.52 -12.50
CA MET A 1 -3.69 14.23 -13.75
C MET A 1 -3.89 15.45 -14.63
N HIS A 2 -4.81 16.39 -14.37
CA HIS A 2 -5.06 17.50 -15.31
C HIS A 2 -3.80 18.31 -15.69
N ARG A 3 -2.92 18.63 -14.73
CA ARG A 3 -1.69 19.41 -15.01
C ARG A 3 -0.60 18.64 -15.76
N ASP A 4 -0.74 17.32 -15.85
CA ASP A 4 0.11 16.41 -16.63
C ASP A 4 -0.23 16.49 -18.12
N LEU A 5 -1.52 16.53 -18.41
CA LEU A 5 -2.05 16.49 -19.77
C LEU A 5 -2.12 17.87 -20.42
N PHE A 6 -2.33 18.93 -19.64
CA PHE A 6 -2.68 20.24 -20.20
C PHE A 6 -1.71 21.35 -19.79
N GLN A 7 -1.02 21.90 -20.79
CA GLN A 7 -0.19 23.10 -20.71
C GLN A 7 -0.16 23.79 -22.07
N THR A 8 -1.05 24.76 -22.28
CA THR A 8 -1.08 25.57 -23.50
C THR A 8 0.12 26.52 -23.55
N ASP A 9 0.75 26.64 -24.72
CA ASP A 9 1.81 27.64 -24.94
C ASP A 9 1.24 29.07 -24.83
N ARG A 10 2.00 29.97 -24.23
CA ARG A 10 1.55 31.35 -23.94
C ARG A 10 1.64 32.28 -25.14
N ASN A 11 2.54 32.00 -26.07
CA ASN A 11 2.77 32.77 -27.28
C ASN A 11 1.89 32.25 -28.43
N ASP A 12 1.64 30.94 -28.46
CA ASP A 12 0.75 30.30 -29.42
C ASP A 12 -0.23 29.34 -28.72
N ALA A 13 -1.45 29.82 -28.51
CA ALA A 13 -2.45 29.02 -27.81
C ALA A 13 -2.95 27.79 -28.58
N THR A 14 -2.51 27.56 -29.83
CA THR A 14 -2.82 26.34 -30.59
C THR A 14 -1.88 25.17 -30.28
N ILE A 15 -0.81 25.42 -29.52
CA ILE A 15 0.23 24.43 -29.20
C ILE A 15 0.08 23.96 -27.75
N SER A 16 0.14 22.64 -27.54
CA SER A 16 0.35 22.04 -26.22
C SER A 16 1.83 21.83 -25.97
N LEU A 17 2.30 22.20 -24.78
CA LEU A 17 3.66 21.99 -24.29
C LEU A 17 3.83 20.65 -23.56
N THR A 18 2.76 19.87 -23.39
CA THR A 18 2.80 18.54 -22.76
C THR A 18 2.91 17.43 -23.80
N SER A 19 3.32 16.25 -23.35
CA SER A 19 3.39 15.04 -24.18
C SER A 19 2.03 14.44 -24.53
N SER A 20 0.94 14.91 -23.91
CA SER A 20 -0.40 14.27 -23.95
C SER A 20 -0.47 12.88 -23.31
N TYR A 21 0.60 12.36 -22.71
CA TYR A 21 0.60 11.10 -21.98
C TYR A 21 0.48 11.33 -20.48
N LEU A 22 0.05 10.31 -19.73
CA LEU A 22 0.04 10.34 -18.26
C LEU A 22 1.44 10.04 -17.70
N ASP A 23 2.48 10.69 -18.22
CA ASP A 23 3.88 10.37 -17.97
C ASP A 23 4.49 11.09 -16.75
N LEU A 24 3.62 11.67 -15.92
CA LEU A 24 3.92 12.41 -14.70
C LEU A 24 4.92 13.56 -14.97
N SER A 25 4.74 14.25 -16.10
CA SER A 25 5.56 15.41 -16.49
C SER A 25 5.61 16.55 -15.46
N PRO A 26 4.60 16.78 -14.57
CA PRO A 26 4.74 17.75 -13.50
C PRO A 26 5.93 17.44 -12.57
N LEU A 27 6.25 16.16 -12.38
CA LEU A 27 7.43 15.71 -11.65
C LEU A 27 8.67 15.72 -12.54
N TYR A 28 8.61 15.04 -13.70
CA TYR A 28 9.78 14.72 -14.52
C TYR A 28 10.15 15.75 -15.60
N GLY A 29 9.29 16.71 -15.92
CA GLY A 29 9.45 17.65 -17.02
C GLY A 29 8.83 17.17 -18.34
N ASN A 30 8.53 18.13 -19.22
CA ASN A 30 7.92 17.87 -20.54
C ASN A 30 8.97 17.64 -21.64
N ASN A 31 10.23 17.95 -21.39
CA ASN A 31 11.34 17.81 -22.33
C ASN A 31 12.63 17.42 -21.60
N GLN A 32 13.70 17.14 -22.36
CA GLN A 32 14.96 16.66 -21.79
C GLN A 32 15.62 17.68 -20.87
N ASP A 33 15.54 18.98 -21.18
CA ASP A 33 16.17 20.03 -20.37
C ASP A 33 15.47 20.15 -19.01
N GLU A 34 14.13 20.19 -19.00
CA GLU A 34 13.32 20.17 -17.78
C GLU A 34 13.55 18.90 -16.95
N GLN A 35 13.75 17.75 -17.61
CA GLN A 35 14.06 16.50 -16.94
C GLN A 35 15.47 16.49 -16.32
N ASN A 36 16.44 17.08 -17.01
CA ASN A 36 17.80 17.20 -16.50
C ASN A 36 17.85 18.07 -15.23
N LEU A 37 16.98 19.09 -15.12
CA LEU A 37 16.93 19.98 -13.95
C LEU A 37 16.52 19.27 -12.64
N VAL A 38 15.71 18.21 -12.72
CA VAL A 38 15.24 17.47 -11.53
C VAL A 38 16.10 16.26 -11.18
N ARG A 39 17.02 15.85 -12.05
CA ARG A 39 17.90 14.69 -11.83
C ARG A 39 19.12 15.04 -11.00
N THR A 40 19.60 14.09 -10.21
CA THR A 40 20.92 14.17 -9.56
C THR A 40 22.04 13.69 -10.48
N PHE A 41 21.70 12.92 -11.53
CA PHE A 41 22.63 12.13 -12.34
C PHE A 41 23.48 11.15 -11.51
N LYS A 42 22.95 10.71 -10.37
CA LYS A 42 23.57 9.75 -9.47
C LYS A 42 22.56 8.68 -9.06
N ASP A 43 22.93 7.42 -9.31
CA ASP A 43 22.17 6.22 -8.94
C ASP A 43 20.69 6.27 -9.40
N GLY A 44 20.40 6.95 -10.53
CA GLY A 44 19.08 7.09 -11.12
C GLY A 44 18.14 8.06 -10.41
N LYS A 45 18.61 8.82 -9.40
CA LYS A 45 17.76 9.57 -8.48
C LYS A 45 17.29 10.93 -9.00
N LEU A 46 16.18 11.37 -8.43
CA LEU A 46 15.70 12.75 -8.46
C LEU A 46 16.28 13.55 -7.28
N LYS A 47 16.46 14.85 -7.48
CA LYS A 47 16.78 15.80 -6.41
C LYS A 47 15.68 15.74 -5.33
N PRO A 48 16.04 15.68 -4.03
CA PRO A 48 15.06 15.49 -2.95
C PRO A 48 13.95 16.54 -2.97
N ASP A 49 12.71 16.07 -2.82
CA ASP A 49 11.50 16.89 -2.69
C ASP A 49 11.41 18.03 -3.74
N CYS A 50 11.76 17.69 -4.98
CA CYS A 50 11.71 18.59 -6.13
C CYS A 50 10.74 18.07 -7.21
N PHE A 51 10.15 18.97 -7.96
CA PHE A 51 9.34 18.67 -9.15
C PHE A 51 9.58 19.71 -10.24
N SER A 52 9.40 19.29 -11.49
CA SER A 52 9.80 20.09 -12.65
C SER A 52 8.92 21.32 -12.87
N THR A 53 7.60 21.19 -12.73
CA THR A 53 6.67 22.27 -13.08
C THR A 53 6.67 23.42 -12.07
N LYS A 54 6.83 24.67 -12.54
CA LYS A 54 6.64 25.88 -11.71
C LYS A 54 5.17 26.13 -11.38
N ARG A 55 4.25 25.67 -12.24
CA ARG A 55 2.81 25.98 -12.13
C ARG A 55 2.21 25.52 -10.81
N VAL A 56 2.64 24.36 -10.30
CA VAL A 56 2.13 23.79 -9.04
C VAL A 56 2.36 24.69 -7.83
N LEU A 57 3.35 25.59 -7.88
CA LEU A 57 3.61 26.56 -6.82
C LEU A 57 2.52 27.64 -6.70
N GLY A 58 1.67 27.80 -7.73
CA GLY A 58 0.52 28.69 -7.72
C GLY A 58 -0.80 28.02 -7.32
N PHE A 59 -0.73 26.79 -6.78
CA PHE A 59 -1.90 26.03 -6.30
C PHE A 59 -1.75 25.68 -4.82
N PRO A 60 -2.86 25.30 -4.14
CA PRO A 60 -2.81 24.80 -2.78
C PRO A 60 -1.74 23.70 -2.61
N PRO A 61 -0.97 23.73 -1.51
CA PRO A 61 0.28 23.00 -1.38
C PRO A 61 0.10 21.47 -1.37
N GLY A 62 -1.09 20.95 -1.07
CA GLY A 62 -1.38 19.51 -1.10
C GLY A 62 -1.03 18.84 -2.44
N ILE A 63 -1.21 19.54 -3.57
CA ILE A 63 -0.82 19.04 -4.89
C ILE A 63 0.70 18.85 -5.00
N GLY A 64 1.47 19.81 -4.46
CA GLY A 64 2.93 19.72 -4.42
C GLY A 64 3.42 18.63 -3.47
N VAL A 65 2.73 18.39 -2.35
CA VAL A 65 3.06 17.27 -1.45
C VAL A 65 2.88 15.93 -2.16
N ILE A 66 1.83 15.74 -2.97
CA ILE A 66 1.67 14.52 -3.77
C ILE A 66 2.82 14.34 -4.77
N LEU A 67 3.30 15.41 -5.41
CA LEU A 67 4.49 15.33 -6.29
C LEU A 67 5.76 14.99 -5.52
N ILE A 68 5.93 15.53 -4.31
CA ILE A 68 7.02 15.17 -3.40
C ILE A 68 6.92 13.69 -3.00
N MET A 69 5.72 13.16 -2.72
CA MET A 69 5.53 11.74 -2.46
C MET A 69 5.98 10.88 -3.64
N PHE A 70 5.64 11.26 -4.88
CA PHE A 70 6.10 10.54 -6.07
C PHE A 70 7.61 10.68 -6.31
N ASN A 71 8.22 11.83 -5.97
CA ASN A 71 9.67 12.00 -5.98
C ASN A 71 10.34 11.00 -5.03
N ARG A 72 9.86 10.95 -3.77
CA ARG A 72 10.37 10.01 -2.76
C ARG A 72 10.15 8.55 -3.17
N PHE A 73 8.98 8.23 -3.72
CA PHE A 73 8.69 6.90 -4.25
C PHE A 73 9.64 6.52 -5.39
N HIS A 74 9.92 7.42 -6.34
CA HIS A 74 10.91 7.18 -7.39
C HIS A 74 12.29 6.85 -6.80
N ASN A 75 12.76 7.66 -5.84
CA ASN A 75 14.05 7.47 -5.21
C ASN A 75 14.12 6.14 -4.44
N TYR A 76 13.06 5.76 -3.72
CA TYR A 76 12.92 4.44 -3.12
C TYR A 76 13.01 3.32 -4.17
N VAL A 77 12.27 3.44 -5.28
CA VAL A 77 12.26 2.41 -6.34
C VAL A 77 13.64 2.21 -6.94
N VAL A 78 14.37 3.27 -7.31
CA VAL A 78 15.71 3.09 -7.91
C VAL A 78 16.73 2.51 -6.93
N GLU A 79 16.59 2.80 -5.63
CA GLU A 79 17.39 2.16 -4.58
C GLU A 79 17.11 0.66 -4.49
N GLN A 80 15.83 0.26 -4.52
CA GLN A 80 15.45 -1.15 -4.49
C GLN A 80 15.87 -1.88 -5.78
N LEU A 81 15.69 -1.28 -6.96
CA LEU A 81 16.13 -1.84 -8.24
C LEU A 81 17.64 -2.09 -8.24
N ALA A 82 18.44 -1.14 -7.74
CA ALA A 82 19.88 -1.28 -7.61
C ALA A 82 20.27 -2.36 -6.59
N SER A 83 19.58 -2.42 -5.44
CA SER A 83 19.86 -3.39 -4.37
C SER A 83 19.53 -4.82 -4.79
N ILE A 84 18.37 -5.03 -5.42
CA ILE A 84 17.91 -6.34 -5.88
C ILE A 84 18.72 -6.80 -7.11
N ASN A 85 19.06 -5.85 -8.00
CA ASN A 85 19.82 -6.10 -9.22
C ASN A 85 19.30 -7.32 -10.01
N GLU A 86 17.98 -7.36 -10.24
CA GLU A 86 17.31 -8.52 -10.85
C GLU A 86 17.95 -8.89 -12.20
N GLY A 87 18.43 -10.13 -12.31
CA GLY A 87 19.09 -10.62 -13.52
C GLY A 87 20.41 -9.90 -13.87
N GLY A 88 21.02 -9.16 -12.94
CA GLY A 88 22.24 -8.38 -13.17
C GLY A 88 22.03 -7.08 -13.95
N ARG A 89 20.76 -6.66 -14.15
CA ARG A 89 20.37 -5.50 -14.98
C ARG A 89 20.94 -4.16 -14.50
N PHE A 90 21.18 -4.02 -13.21
CA PHE A 90 21.65 -2.79 -12.54
C PHE A 90 22.95 -3.06 -11.78
N THR A 91 23.86 -3.80 -12.38
CA THR A 91 25.18 -4.04 -11.78
C THR A 91 25.94 -2.72 -11.69
N LYS A 92 26.19 -2.25 -10.46
CA LYS A 92 26.83 -0.96 -10.22
C LYS A 92 28.27 -0.97 -10.77
N PRO A 93 28.61 -0.10 -11.74
CA PRO A 93 29.98 0.00 -12.24
C PRO A 93 30.87 0.78 -11.27
N ASP A 94 32.18 0.72 -11.49
CA ASP A 94 33.12 1.61 -10.81
C ASP A 94 32.79 3.07 -11.16
N GLU A 95 32.67 3.93 -10.15
CA GLU A 95 32.31 5.35 -10.33
C GLU A 95 33.36 6.12 -11.16
N SER A 96 34.60 5.61 -11.23
CA SER A 96 35.64 6.18 -12.10
C SER A 96 35.38 5.93 -13.60
N ASP A 97 34.61 4.90 -13.96
CA ASP A 97 34.12 4.71 -15.32
C ASP A 97 32.86 5.56 -15.57
N THR A 98 33.11 6.84 -15.87
CA THR A 98 32.07 7.85 -16.12
C THR A 98 31.04 7.44 -17.18
N LYS A 99 31.43 6.68 -18.21
CA LYS A 99 30.49 6.26 -19.27
C LYS A 99 29.60 5.11 -18.80
N ALA A 100 30.18 4.11 -18.16
CA ALA A 100 29.41 3.01 -17.59
C ALA A 100 28.48 3.52 -16.48
N TYR A 101 28.97 4.42 -15.63
CA TYR A 101 28.17 5.01 -14.54
C TYR A 101 27.02 5.86 -15.07
N ALA A 102 27.23 6.70 -16.09
CA ALA A 102 26.16 7.49 -16.71
C ALA A 102 25.07 6.60 -17.34
N ARG A 103 25.45 5.45 -17.93
CA ARG A 103 24.48 4.47 -18.42
C ARG A 103 23.71 3.82 -17.28
N TYR A 104 24.40 3.39 -16.23
CA TYR A 104 23.78 2.80 -15.03
C TYR A 104 22.76 3.76 -14.39
N ASP A 105 23.13 5.03 -14.20
CA ASP A 105 22.24 6.09 -13.72
C ASP A 105 21.00 6.23 -14.61
N ASN A 106 21.20 6.33 -15.93
CA ASN A 106 20.09 6.48 -16.86
C ASN A 106 19.17 5.25 -16.91
N ASP A 107 19.73 4.05 -16.89
CA ASP A 107 18.96 2.79 -16.93
C ASP A 107 18.10 2.65 -15.65
N LEU A 108 18.64 3.01 -14.49
CA LEU A 108 17.88 3.12 -13.24
C LEU A 108 16.80 4.19 -13.32
N PHE A 109 17.15 5.42 -13.73
CA PHE A 109 16.21 6.55 -13.82
C PHE A 109 15.02 6.22 -14.72
N GLN A 110 15.26 5.70 -15.93
CA GLN A 110 14.18 5.40 -16.87
C GLN A 110 13.31 4.24 -16.37
N THR A 111 13.90 3.21 -15.76
CA THR A 111 13.12 2.10 -15.17
C THR A 111 12.30 2.60 -13.98
N GLY A 112 12.90 3.37 -13.07
CA GLY A 112 12.22 4.00 -11.94
C GLY A 112 11.08 4.93 -12.38
N ARG A 113 11.27 5.70 -13.45
CA ARG A 113 10.22 6.54 -14.06
C ARG A 113 9.03 5.70 -14.51
N LEU A 114 9.26 4.60 -15.22
CA LEU A 114 8.18 3.71 -15.68
C LEU A 114 7.41 3.09 -14.51
N VAL A 115 8.12 2.65 -13.47
CA VAL A 115 7.49 2.07 -12.26
C VAL A 115 6.65 3.11 -11.53
N THR A 116 7.18 4.32 -11.30
CA THR A 116 6.44 5.42 -10.66
C THR A 116 5.22 5.84 -11.48
N CYS A 117 5.33 5.91 -12.81
CA CYS A 117 4.19 6.18 -13.70
C CYS A 117 3.15 5.05 -13.67
N GLY A 118 3.61 3.80 -13.47
CA GLY A 118 2.76 2.64 -13.27
C GLY A 118 1.95 2.70 -11.97
N LEU A 119 2.57 3.10 -10.86
CA LEU A 119 1.82 3.38 -9.62
C LEU A 119 0.84 4.53 -9.80
N TYR A 120 1.25 5.61 -10.46
CA TYR A 120 0.41 6.77 -10.74
C TYR A 120 -0.85 6.41 -11.54
N VAL A 121 -0.73 5.64 -12.63
CA VAL A 121 -1.92 5.20 -13.39
C VAL A 121 -2.78 4.24 -12.59
N ASN A 122 -2.19 3.37 -11.75
CA ASN A 122 -2.96 2.48 -10.88
C ASN A 122 -3.75 3.27 -9.84
N ILE A 123 -3.18 4.33 -9.25
CA ILE A 123 -3.90 5.25 -8.35
C ILE A 123 -5.07 5.91 -9.08
N ILE A 124 -4.87 6.35 -10.33
CA ILE A 124 -5.95 6.94 -11.13
C ILE A 124 -7.10 5.93 -11.32
N LEU A 125 -6.78 4.70 -11.76
CA LEU A 125 -7.80 3.71 -12.15
C LEU A 125 -8.46 3.02 -10.95
N LYS A 126 -7.71 2.77 -9.88
CA LYS A 126 -8.17 1.96 -8.74
C LYS A 126 -8.65 2.78 -7.57
N ASP A 127 -8.13 3.99 -7.36
CA ASP A 127 -8.55 4.87 -6.26
C ASP A 127 -9.45 6.00 -6.78
N TYR A 128 -8.95 6.80 -7.73
CA TYR A 128 -9.65 8.00 -8.18
C TYR A 128 -10.92 7.65 -8.96
N VAL A 129 -10.83 6.83 -10.02
CA VAL A 129 -11.98 6.39 -10.83
C VAL A 129 -13.02 5.66 -9.97
N ARG A 130 -12.56 4.82 -9.03
CA ARG A 130 -13.42 4.11 -8.09
C ARG A 130 -14.21 5.07 -7.19
N THR A 131 -13.57 6.13 -6.70
CA THR A 131 -14.19 7.17 -5.87
C THR A 131 -15.20 8.01 -6.65
N ILE A 132 -14.83 8.48 -7.85
CA ILE A 132 -15.73 9.32 -8.66
C ILE A 132 -16.96 8.56 -9.19
N LEU A 133 -16.90 7.23 -9.22
CA LEU A 133 -18.02 6.36 -9.54
C LEU A 133 -18.74 5.83 -8.29
N ASN A 134 -18.40 6.29 -7.08
CA ASN A 134 -18.99 5.83 -5.82
C ASN A 134 -18.86 4.30 -5.58
N VAL A 135 -17.93 3.62 -6.26
CA VAL A 135 -17.74 2.16 -6.15
C VAL A 135 -17.08 1.81 -4.82
N ASN A 136 -16.27 2.72 -4.27
CA ASN A 136 -15.68 2.62 -2.93
C ASN A 136 -16.74 2.52 -1.80
N ARG A 137 -18.02 2.80 -2.10
CA ARG A 137 -19.15 2.64 -1.18
C ARG A 137 -19.82 1.26 -1.25
N THR A 138 -19.23 0.33 -1.98
CA THR A 138 -19.71 -1.05 -2.20
C THR A 138 -18.61 -2.07 -1.83
N ASP A 139 -18.97 -3.34 -1.76
CA ASP A 139 -18.06 -4.49 -1.62
C ASP A 139 -17.63 -5.08 -2.98
N SER A 140 -17.91 -4.36 -4.08
CA SER A 140 -17.62 -4.84 -5.43
C SER A 140 -16.15 -4.66 -5.80
N LEU A 141 -15.53 -5.72 -6.31
CA LEU A 141 -14.22 -5.67 -6.96
C LEU A 141 -14.27 -5.06 -8.37
N TRP A 142 -15.45 -4.69 -8.87
CA TRP A 142 -15.56 -4.08 -10.19
C TRP A 142 -14.77 -2.76 -10.25
N SER A 143 -14.05 -2.56 -11.35
CA SER A 143 -13.27 -1.36 -11.64
C SER A 143 -13.36 -1.08 -13.13
N LEU A 144 -13.51 0.19 -13.50
CA LEU A 144 -13.35 0.61 -14.89
C LEU A 144 -11.87 0.64 -15.22
N ASP A 145 -11.38 -0.41 -15.88
CA ASP A 145 -9.98 -0.55 -16.28
C ASP A 145 -9.86 -0.66 -17.81
N PRO A 146 -9.47 0.42 -18.52
CA PRO A 146 -9.33 0.43 -19.97
C PRO A 146 -8.29 -0.56 -20.52
N ARG A 147 -7.45 -1.13 -19.65
CA ARG A 147 -6.42 -2.11 -20.00
C ARG A 147 -6.97 -3.52 -20.12
N ALA A 148 -8.18 -3.77 -19.61
CA ALA A 148 -8.83 -5.08 -19.69
C ALA A 148 -8.91 -5.58 -21.14
N GLU A 149 -8.87 -6.91 -21.32
CA GLU A 149 -9.06 -7.53 -22.62
C GLU A 149 -10.46 -7.21 -23.14
N MET A 150 -10.51 -6.53 -24.28
CA MET A 150 -11.75 -6.26 -25.01
C MET A 150 -11.84 -7.28 -26.14
N LYS A 151 -12.98 -7.96 -26.25
CA LYS A 151 -13.22 -8.93 -27.33
C LYS A 151 -14.01 -8.26 -28.45
N ASP A 152 -13.76 -8.66 -29.68
CA ASP A 152 -14.58 -8.28 -30.81
C ASP A 152 -16.04 -8.70 -30.56
N GLY A 153 -16.95 -7.77 -30.80
CA GLY A 153 -18.37 -8.00 -30.64
C GLY A 153 -19.08 -8.17 -31.98
N LEU A 154 -20.32 -8.64 -31.93
CA LEU A 154 -21.23 -8.66 -33.09
C LEU A 154 -21.48 -7.26 -33.70
N LEU A 155 -21.16 -6.19 -32.97
CA LEU A 155 -21.42 -4.80 -33.34
C LEU A 155 -20.14 -3.97 -33.59
N GLY A 156 -18.95 -4.58 -33.57
CA GLY A 156 -17.70 -3.87 -33.86
C GLY A 156 -16.44 -4.54 -33.34
N GLU A 157 -15.29 -4.08 -33.85
CA GLU A 157 -13.96 -4.51 -33.43
C GLU A 157 -13.61 -3.95 -32.04
N ALA A 158 -12.83 -4.72 -31.27
CA ALA A 158 -12.28 -4.27 -30.01
C ALA A 158 -11.37 -3.05 -30.24
N ALA A 159 -11.43 -2.07 -29.32
CA ALA A 159 -10.55 -0.92 -29.39
C ALA A 159 -9.08 -1.39 -29.36
N ALA A 160 -8.27 -0.90 -30.31
CA ALA A 160 -6.84 -1.22 -30.35
C ALA A 160 -6.11 -0.68 -29.11
N GLN A 161 -4.97 -1.30 -28.79
CA GLN A 161 -4.05 -0.86 -27.74
C GLN A 161 -2.84 -0.16 -28.36
N ALA A 162 -2.16 0.68 -27.58
CA ALA A 162 -0.89 1.31 -27.97
C ALA A 162 -0.98 2.14 -29.28
N THR A 163 -2.12 2.78 -29.52
CA THR A 163 -2.36 3.61 -30.72
C THR A 163 -1.75 5.01 -30.64
N GLY A 164 -1.13 5.36 -29.52
CA GLY A 164 -0.73 6.72 -29.18
C GLY A 164 -1.89 7.54 -28.62
N ASN A 165 -1.57 8.72 -28.09
CA ASN A 165 -2.56 9.66 -27.57
C ASN A 165 -2.22 11.11 -27.94
N GLN A 166 -3.26 11.91 -28.15
CA GLN A 166 -3.18 13.37 -28.27
C GLN A 166 -4.44 13.98 -27.64
N VAL A 167 -4.28 14.79 -26.60
CA VAL A 167 -5.43 15.42 -25.95
C VAL A 167 -6.00 16.54 -26.82
N SER A 168 -7.32 16.68 -26.81
CA SER A 168 -8.01 17.69 -27.62
C SER A 168 -8.21 19.01 -26.86
N ALA A 169 -8.50 20.08 -27.60
CA ALA A 169 -8.83 21.39 -27.02
C ALA A 169 -10.17 21.35 -26.26
N GLU A 170 -11.13 20.54 -26.69
CA GLU A 170 -12.39 20.31 -25.98
C GLU A 170 -12.15 19.61 -24.63
N PHE A 171 -11.29 18.59 -24.58
CA PHE A 171 -10.93 17.93 -23.33
C PHE A 171 -10.23 18.88 -22.35
N ASN A 172 -9.42 19.82 -22.85
CA ASN A 172 -8.87 20.89 -22.01
C ASN A 172 -9.97 21.69 -21.30
N LEU A 173 -11.09 21.97 -21.97
CA LEU A 173 -12.20 22.71 -21.39
C LEU A 173 -13.01 21.86 -20.41
N VAL A 174 -13.29 20.61 -20.79
CA VAL A 174 -14.08 19.66 -19.97
C VAL A 174 -13.44 19.39 -18.61
N TYR A 175 -12.11 19.47 -18.50
CA TYR A 175 -11.38 19.26 -17.24
C TYR A 175 -11.20 20.51 -16.34
N ARG A 176 -11.78 21.67 -16.70
CA ARG A 176 -11.68 22.91 -15.89
C ARG A 176 -12.70 22.93 -14.76
N TRP A 177 -12.47 22.09 -13.75
CA TRP A 177 -13.39 21.87 -12.64
C TRP A 177 -13.19 22.85 -11.48
N HIS A 178 -13.14 24.15 -11.77
CA HIS A 178 -12.91 25.15 -10.72
C HIS A 178 -14.05 25.23 -9.69
N SER A 179 -15.25 24.71 -10.00
CA SER A 179 -16.34 24.52 -9.04
C SER A 179 -16.00 23.54 -7.90
N CYS A 180 -15.00 22.69 -8.09
CA CYS A 180 -14.58 21.70 -7.09
C CYS A 180 -13.55 22.22 -6.10
N ILE A 181 -13.14 23.48 -6.21
CA ILE A 181 -12.27 24.11 -5.22
C ILE A 181 -13.03 24.25 -3.89
N SER A 182 -12.42 23.81 -2.80
CA SER A 182 -12.99 23.92 -1.45
C SER A 182 -12.94 25.37 -0.96
N GLN A 183 -13.69 25.67 0.11
CA GLN A 183 -13.63 26.99 0.75
C GLN A 183 -12.23 27.32 1.29
N ARG A 184 -11.50 26.32 1.79
CA ARG A 184 -10.14 26.50 2.28
C ARG A 184 -9.18 26.84 1.14
N ASP A 185 -9.30 26.14 0.02
CA ASP A 185 -8.45 26.35 -1.14
C ASP A 185 -8.82 27.63 -1.92
N GLU A 186 -10.10 28.04 -1.91
CA GLU A 186 -10.54 29.37 -2.32
C GLU A 186 -9.82 30.43 -1.48
N LYS A 187 -9.87 30.29 -0.15
CA LYS A 187 -9.23 31.23 0.78
C LYS A 187 -7.73 31.33 0.55
N TRP A 188 -7.07 30.19 0.33
CA TRP A 188 -5.64 30.15 -0.02
C TRP A 188 -5.36 30.93 -1.31
N THR A 189 -6.20 30.76 -2.33
CA THR A 189 -6.07 31.45 -3.62
C THR A 189 -6.25 32.97 -3.49
N GLU A 190 -7.20 33.41 -2.65
CA GLU A 190 -7.37 34.84 -2.34
C GLU A 190 -6.11 35.44 -1.70
N ASP A 191 -5.48 34.71 -0.79
CA ASP A 191 -4.29 35.20 -0.08
C ASP A 191 -3.08 35.25 -1.02
N LEU A 192 -2.91 34.26 -1.90
CA LEU A 192 -1.93 34.34 -2.99
C LEU A 192 -2.17 35.57 -3.89
N TYR A 193 -3.42 35.87 -4.25
CA TYR A 193 -3.74 37.04 -5.08
C TYR A 193 -3.40 38.36 -4.37
N LYS A 194 -3.59 38.45 -3.05
CA LYS A 194 -3.19 39.65 -2.28
C LYS A 194 -1.69 39.88 -2.32
N ASP A 195 -0.90 38.82 -2.26
CA ASP A 195 0.56 38.89 -2.35
C ASP A 195 1.01 39.28 -3.77
N MET A 196 0.35 38.75 -4.80
CA MET A 196 0.63 39.08 -6.20
C MET A 196 0.22 40.50 -6.60
N PHE A 197 -0.86 41.04 -6.00
CA PHE A 197 -1.41 42.36 -6.30
C PHE A 197 -1.61 43.21 -5.02
N PRO A 198 -0.52 43.63 -4.34
CA PRO A 198 -0.61 44.33 -3.06
C PRO A 198 -1.44 45.62 -3.13
N GLY A 199 -2.35 45.80 -2.16
CA GLY A 199 -3.18 47.00 -2.04
C GLY A 199 -4.30 47.12 -3.09
N ARG A 200 -4.57 46.06 -3.86
CA ARG A 200 -5.69 45.99 -4.81
C ARG A 200 -6.76 45.05 -4.32
N ASP A 201 -8.02 45.38 -4.62
CA ASP A 201 -9.12 44.44 -4.53
C ASP A 201 -9.00 43.45 -5.70
N PRO A 202 -8.93 42.13 -5.47
CA PRO A 202 -8.89 41.12 -6.52
C PRO A 202 -9.99 41.28 -7.59
N SER A 203 -11.18 41.74 -7.19
CA SER A 203 -12.32 41.94 -8.09
C SER A 203 -12.14 43.12 -9.07
N SER A 204 -11.19 44.02 -8.77
CA SER A 204 -10.89 45.22 -9.56
C SER A 204 -9.74 45.05 -10.56
N VAL A 205 -9.02 43.92 -10.52
CA VAL A 205 -7.88 43.65 -11.40
C VAL A 205 -8.35 43.34 -12.81
N SER A 206 -7.88 44.09 -13.81
CA SER A 206 -8.23 43.82 -15.21
C SER A 206 -7.58 42.53 -15.73
N LEU A 207 -8.16 41.91 -16.76
CA LEU A 207 -7.61 40.68 -17.35
C LEU A 207 -6.16 40.84 -17.84
N GLN A 208 -5.82 42.01 -18.38
CA GLN A 208 -4.47 42.30 -18.86
C GLN A 208 -3.47 42.42 -17.70
N GLU A 209 -3.86 43.10 -16.62
CA GLU A 209 -3.04 43.19 -15.41
C GLU A 209 -2.87 41.84 -14.74
N PHE A 210 -3.93 41.02 -14.73
CA PHE A 210 -3.91 39.67 -14.20
C PHE A 210 -2.88 38.79 -14.92
N VAL A 211 -2.93 38.73 -16.26
CA VAL A 211 -1.97 37.96 -17.07
C VAL A 211 -0.54 38.47 -16.87
N ARG A 212 -0.33 39.78 -16.82
CA ARG A 212 0.99 40.37 -16.55
C ARG A 212 1.50 40.02 -15.15
N GLY A 213 0.62 40.02 -14.14
CA GLY A 213 0.95 39.64 -12.76
C GLY A 213 1.37 38.18 -12.65
N LEU A 214 0.62 37.27 -13.27
CA LEU A 214 0.99 35.85 -13.36
C LEU A 214 2.34 35.63 -14.06
N GLY A 215 2.56 36.31 -15.19
CA GLY A 215 3.82 36.24 -15.92
C GLY A 215 5.01 36.74 -15.11
N LYS A 216 4.83 37.84 -14.37
CA LYS A 216 5.86 38.36 -13.46
C LYS A 216 6.14 37.38 -12.31
N TRP A 217 5.09 36.92 -11.64
CA TRP A 217 5.22 35.98 -10.52
C TRP A 217 6.00 34.72 -10.91
N GLU A 218 5.70 34.13 -12.07
CA GLU A 218 6.45 32.94 -12.52
C GLU A 218 7.88 33.25 -12.94
N ALA A 219 8.13 34.42 -13.55
CA ALA A 219 9.47 34.85 -13.93
C ALA A 219 10.37 35.08 -12.70
N ASP A 220 9.78 35.50 -11.58
CA ASP A 220 10.49 35.70 -10.31
C ASP A 220 10.84 34.35 -9.62
N LEU A 221 10.29 33.22 -10.06
CA LEU A 221 10.59 31.91 -9.50
C LEU A 221 11.94 31.36 -9.98
N PRO A 222 12.79 30.83 -9.09
CA PRO A 222 14.06 30.21 -9.44
C PRO A 222 13.93 29.12 -10.51
N GLU A 223 14.92 29.05 -11.39
CA GLU A 223 14.97 28.04 -12.45
C GLU A 223 15.31 26.66 -11.89
N GLN A 224 16.28 26.58 -10.98
CA GLN A 224 16.64 25.34 -10.30
C GLN A 224 15.52 24.89 -9.34
N PRO A 225 15.02 23.65 -9.46
CA PRO A 225 13.93 23.14 -8.61
C PRO A 225 14.20 23.19 -7.10
N GLU A 226 15.44 22.97 -6.68
CA GLU A 226 15.86 22.98 -5.27
C GLU A 226 15.76 24.36 -4.61
N ASP A 227 15.89 25.43 -5.39
CA ASP A 227 15.84 26.81 -4.89
C ASP A 227 14.41 27.36 -4.83
N ARG A 228 13.43 26.64 -5.40
CA ARG A 228 12.05 27.12 -5.46
C ARG A 228 11.40 27.06 -4.07
N PRO A 229 10.71 28.15 -3.63
CA PRO A 229 10.01 28.14 -2.37
C PRO A 229 8.82 27.18 -2.42
N PHE A 230 8.54 26.48 -1.33
CA PHE A 230 7.39 25.58 -1.24
C PHE A 230 6.69 25.74 0.12
N ALA A 231 5.43 26.19 0.10
CA ALA A 231 4.56 26.28 1.28
C ALA A 231 5.16 27.01 2.51
N GLY A 232 6.11 27.93 2.30
CA GLY A 232 6.83 28.60 3.39
C GLY A 232 7.80 27.71 4.17
N LEU A 233 8.01 26.45 3.73
CA LEU A 233 8.88 25.48 4.38
C LEU A 233 10.35 25.74 4.04
N GLN A 234 11.23 25.32 4.95
CA GLN A 234 12.68 25.37 4.77
C GLN A 234 13.21 23.96 4.48
N ARG A 235 14.14 23.87 3.53
CA ARG A 235 14.84 22.61 3.24
C ARG A 235 15.88 22.32 4.34
N LYS A 236 16.03 21.04 4.66
CA LYS A 236 17.12 20.47 5.46
C LYS A 236 18.43 20.50 4.65
N PRO A 237 19.59 20.31 5.30
CA PRO A 237 20.89 20.26 4.61
C PRO A 237 21.00 19.18 3.53
N ASP A 238 20.21 18.11 3.62
CA ASP A 238 20.14 17.04 2.63
C ASP A 238 19.22 17.39 1.43
N GLY A 239 18.62 18.57 1.42
CA GLY A 239 17.72 19.06 0.39
C GLY A 239 16.24 18.68 0.60
N SER A 240 15.90 17.80 1.53
CA SER A 240 14.51 17.41 1.82
C SER A 240 13.77 18.43 2.68
N PHE A 241 12.44 18.42 2.68
CA PHE A 241 11.63 19.16 3.66
C PHE A 241 11.37 18.32 4.91
N ASP A 242 11.00 19.01 5.99
CA ASP A 242 10.55 18.39 7.23
C ASP A 242 9.29 17.54 7.02
N ASP A 243 9.32 16.29 7.52
CA ASP A 243 8.26 15.33 7.26
C ASP A 243 6.98 15.68 8.03
N ASP A 244 7.08 16.16 9.27
CA ASP A 244 5.91 16.56 10.06
C ASP A 244 5.12 17.66 9.34
N SER A 245 5.84 18.64 8.77
CA SER A 245 5.26 19.73 8.00
C SER A 245 4.56 19.27 6.72
N LEU A 246 5.19 18.37 5.95
CA LEU A 246 4.57 17.82 4.73
C LEU A 246 3.36 16.93 5.03
N VAL A 247 3.48 16.08 6.06
CA VAL A 247 2.39 15.21 6.53
C VAL A 247 1.22 16.05 7.01
N LYS A 248 1.47 17.17 7.69
CA LYS A 248 0.39 18.08 8.12
C LYS A 248 -0.37 18.67 6.93
N ILE A 249 0.33 19.14 5.89
CA ILE A 249 -0.31 19.65 4.66
C ILE A 249 -1.15 18.55 3.99
N PHE A 250 -0.65 17.32 3.95
CA PHE A 250 -1.38 16.19 3.38
C PHE A 250 -2.61 15.82 4.22
N GLU A 251 -2.47 15.69 5.55
CA GLU A 251 -3.57 15.45 6.48
C GLU A 251 -4.67 16.49 6.29
N ASP A 252 -4.33 17.77 6.33
CA ASP A 252 -5.29 18.86 6.15
C ASP A 252 -5.99 18.74 4.80
N SER A 253 -5.28 18.33 3.73
CA SER A 253 -5.87 18.15 2.39
C SER A 253 -6.80 16.93 2.31
N VAL A 254 -6.53 15.86 3.05
CA VAL A 254 -7.41 14.69 3.16
C VAL A 254 -8.67 15.01 3.98
N GLU A 255 -8.58 15.92 4.95
CA GLU A 255 -9.73 16.36 5.75
C GLU A 255 -10.61 17.41 5.05
N ASP A 256 -10.11 18.04 4.00
CA ASP A 256 -10.80 19.12 3.29
C ASP A 256 -11.70 18.57 2.17
N CYS A 257 -13.01 18.82 2.29
CA CYS A 257 -13.97 18.36 1.30
C CYS A 257 -13.96 19.29 0.08
N ALA A 258 -13.77 18.69 -1.10
CA ALA A 258 -13.89 19.41 -2.37
C ALA A 258 -15.29 20.03 -2.57
N GLY A 259 -15.34 21.10 -3.36
CA GLY A 259 -16.59 21.72 -3.81
C GLY A 259 -17.40 20.80 -4.75
N ALA A 260 -18.69 21.10 -4.88
CA ALA A 260 -19.57 20.37 -5.80
C ALA A 260 -19.59 21.03 -7.19
N PHE A 261 -19.75 20.21 -8.23
CA PHE A 261 -20.09 20.74 -9.57
C PHE A 261 -21.40 21.52 -9.53
N GLY A 262 -21.58 22.41 -10.49
CA GLY A 262 -22.85 23.09 -10.75
C GLY A 262 -22.71 24.57 -11.05
N ALA A 263 -23.79 25.13 -11.59
CA ALA A 263 -23.91 26.55 -11.82
C ALA A 263 -23.75 27.34 -10.51
N SER A 264 -23.04 28.47 -10.56
CA SER A 264 -22.76 29.34 -9.41
C SER A 264 -21.87 28.76 -8.31
N ASN A 265 -21.25 27.59 -8.51
CA ASN A 265 -20.32 26.99 -7.54
C ASN A 265 -18.84 27.35 -7.80
N VAL A 266 -18.51 28.03 -8.90
CA VAL A 266 -17.13 28.49 -9.15
C VAL A 266 -16.80 29.66 -8.21
N PRO A 267 -15.73 29.57 -7.41
CA PRO A 267 -15.37 30.66 -6.49
C PRO A 267 -15.10 31.97 -7.23
N THR A 268 -15.53 33.09 -6.64
CA THR A 268 -15.49 34.40 -7.31
C THR A 268 -14.06 34.83 -7.68
N ILE A 269 -13.07 34.41 -6.89
CA ILE A 269 -11.65 34.67 -7.15
C ILE A 269 -11.17 34.12 -8.51
N PHE A 270 -11.83 33.09 -9.06
CA PHE A 270 -11.52 32.50 -10.37
C PHE A 270 -12.18 33.23 -11.55
N LYS A 271 -12.96 34.30 -11.33
CA LYS A 271 -13.67 35.04 -12.40
C LYS A 271 -12.77 35.41 -13.58
N SER A 272 -11.55 35.89 -13.33
CA SER A 272 -10.59 36.24 -14.38
C SER A 272 -10.14 35.02 -15.19
N ILE A 273 -9.96 33.89 -14.53
CA ILE A 273 -9.58 32.60 -15.15
C ILE A 273 -10.73 32.08 -16.03
N GLU A 274 -11.97 32.15 -15.54
CA GLU A 274 -13.16 31.75 -16.30
C GLU A 274 -13.36 32.62 -17.55
N ALA A 275 -13.24 33.95 -17.41
CA ALA A 275 -13.33 34.86 -18.54
C ALA A 275 -12.24 34.62 -19.60
N LEU A 276 -11.02 34.30 -19.17
CA LEU A 276 -9.94 33.89 -20.08
C LEU A 276 -10.26 32.55 -20.75
N GLY A 277 -10.88 31.61 -20.03
CA GLY A 277 -11.33 30.34 -20.59
C GLY A 277 -12.37 30.48 -21.69
N ILE A 278 -13.38 31.33 -21.49
CA ILE A 278 -14.38 31.63 -22.52
C ILE A 278 -13.70 32.25 -23.76
N LYS A 279 -12.82 33.24 -23.56
CA LYS A 279 -12.08 33.86 -24.68
C LYS A 279 -11.21 32.86 -25.44
N GLN A 280 -10.58 31.94 -24.72
CA GLN A 280 -9.74 30.90 -25.30
C GLN A 280 -10.57 29.87 -26.10
N ALA A 281 -11.72 29.46 -25.58
CA ALA A 281 -12.64 28.57 -26.30
C ALA A 281 -13.09 29.19 -27.63
N ARG A 282 -13.41 30.49 -27.61
CA ARG A 282 -13.79 31.26 -28.81
C ARG A 282 -12.65 31.39 -29.81
N SER A 283 -11.42 31.66 -29.36
CA SER A 283 -10.28 31.79 -30.29
C SER A 283 -9.91 30.47 -30.98
N TRP A 284 -10.20 29.34 -30.33
CA TRP A 284 -10.08 28.01 -30.91
C TRP A 284 -11.26 27.63 -31.83
N ASN A 285 -12.31 28.47 -31.93
CA ASN A 285 -13.53 28.19 -32.69
C ASN A 285 -14.16 26.84 -32.33
N LEU A 286 -14.22 26.52 -31.04
CA LEU A 286 -14.78 25.26 -30.57
C LEU A 286 -16.30 25.21 -30.71
N ALA A 287 -16.82 23.98 -30.72
CA ALA A 287 -18.22 23.65 -30.87
C ALA A 287 -19.12 24.31 -29.81
N THR A 288 -20.42 24.36 -30.11
CA THR A 288 -21.45 24.68 -29.11
C THR A 288 -21.68 23.47 -28.18
N LEU A 289 -22.37 23.70 -27.06
CA LEU A 289 -22.75 22.64 -26.13
C LEU A 289 -23.53 21.54 -26.85
N ASN A 290 -24.49 21.90 -27.70
CA ASN A 290 -25.33 20.93 -28.41
C ASN A 290 -24.58 20.18 -29.51
N GLU A 291 -23.66 20.83 -30.23
CA GLU A 291 -22.80 20.14 -31.20
C GLU A 291 -21.91 19.11 -30.50
N PHE A 292 -21.32 19.47 -29.35
CA PHE A 292 -20.49 18.57 -28.56
C PHE A 292 -21.29 17.40 -27.97
N ARG A 293 -22.50 17.66 -27.46
CA ARG A 293 -23.44 16.63 -27.00
C ARG A 293 -23.78 15.65 -28.12
N ASN A 294 -24.12 16.18 -29.29
CA ASN A 294 -24.44 15.36 -30.46
C ASN A 294 -23.26 14.47 -30.87
N TYR A 295 -22.03 15.01 -30.85
CA TYR A 295 -20.81 14.23 -31.11
C TYR A 295 -20.66 13.01 -30.17
N PHE A 296 -21.00 13.18 -28.88
CA PHE A 296 -20.98 12.10 -27.88
C PHE A 296 -22.25 11.22 -27.85
N ASN A 297 -23.14 11.36 -28.85
CA ASN A 297 -24.44 10.70 -28.92
C ASN A 297 -25.36 11.02 -27.72
N LEU A 298 -25.25 12.23 -27.17
CA LEU A 298 -26.15 12.77 -26.17
C LEU A 298 -27.25 13.59 -26.87
N THR A 299 -28.45 13.58 -26.31
CA THR A 299 -29.58 14.37 -26.82
C THR A 299 -29.27 15.87 -26.74
N PRO A 300 -29.29 16.62 -27.86
CA PRO A 300 -29.18 18.07 -27.84
C PRO A 300 -30.37 18.70 -27.11
N TYR A 301 -30.11 19.78 -26.39
CA TYR A 301 -31.12 20.51 -25.63
C TYR A 301 -31.98 21.40 -26.53
N LYS A 302 -33.29 21.38 -26.29
CA LYS A 302 -34.29 22.14 -27.06
C LYS A 302 -34.73 23.41 -26.37
N THR A 303 -34.59 23.49 -25.04
CA THR A 303 -34.90 24.68 -24.24
C THR A 303 -33.79 24.95 -23.23
N PHE A 304 -33.74 26.17 -22.69
CA PHE A 304 -32.74 26.54 -21.68
C PHE A 304 -32.96 25.86 -20.33
N GLU A 305 -34.22 25.53 -20.02
CA GLU A 305 -34.61 24.77 -18.82
C GLU A 305 -34.10 23.32 -18.87
N GLU A 306 -33.94 22.75 -20.08
CA GLU A 306 -33.31 21.43 -20.21
C GLU A 306 -31.80 21.47 -19.96
N ILE A 307 -31.13 22.62 -20.23
CA ILE A 307 -29.71 22.82 -19.87
C ILE A 307 -29.56 22.91 -18.36
N ASN A 308 -30.38 23.74 -17.72
CA ASN A 308 -30.42 23.87 -16.27
C ASN A 308 -31.85 24.19 -15.78
N PRO A 309 -32.44 23.36 -14.90
CA PRO A 309 -33.81 23.54 -14.45
C PRO A 309 -34.00 24.70 -13.45
N ASP A 310 -32.93 25.28 -12.91
CA ASP A 310 -33.01 26.48 -12.06
C ASP A 310 -33.56 27.66 -12.88
N PRO A 311 -34.71 28.25 -12.49
CA PRO A 311 -35.31 29.37 -13.20
C PRO A 311 -34.39 30.58 -13.32
N VAL A 312 -33.54 30.83 -12.33
CA VAL A 312 -32.59 31.96 -12.36
C VAL A 312 -31.53 31.71 -13.43
N ILE A 313 -30.94 30.52 -13.46
CA ILE A 313 -29.86 30.17 -14.41
C ILE A 313 -30.39 30.11 -15.85
N SER A 314 -31.50 29.41 -16.08
CA SER A 314 -32.13 29.32 -17.40
C SER A 314 -32.58 30.69 -17.92
N ASP A 315 -33.09 31.59 -17.07
CA ASP A 315 -33.42 32.95 -17.48
C ASP A 315 -32.19 33.80 -17.80
N GLN A 316 -31.05 33.61 -17.12
CA GLN A 316 -29.80 34.26 -17.51
C GLN A 316 -29.31 33.74 -18.87
N LEU A 317 -29.40 32.44 -19.13
CA LEU A 317 -29.05 31.87 -20.42
C LEU A 317 -29.89 32.47 -21.56
N LYS A 318 -31.21 32.61 -21.38
CA LYS A 318 -32.10 33.28 -22.36
C LYS A 318 -31.72 34.73 -22.65
N ARG A 319 -31.15 35.43 -21.67
CA ARG A 319 -30.71 36.83 -21.82
C ARG A 319 -29.37 36.94 -22.54
N LEU A 320 -28.52 35.91 -22.40
CA LEU A 320 -27.17 35.87 -22.97
C LEU A 320 -27.12 35.23 -24.36
N TYR A 321 -28.02 34.28 -24.62
CA TYR A 321 -28.11 33.51 -25.86
C TYR A 321 -29.54 33.52 -26.40
N ASP A 322 -29.70 33.71 -27.70
CA ASP A 322 -31.02 33.73 -28.35
C ASP A 322 -31.62 32.32 -28.52
N HIS A 323 -30.79 31.28 -28.55
CA HIS A 323 -31.21 29.88 -28.75
C HIS A 323 -30.27 28.91 -27.99
N PRO A 324 -30.76 27.77 -27.46
CA PRO A 324 -29.92 26.75 -26.81
C PRO A 324 -28.76 26.24 -27.67
N ASP A 325 -28.94 26.14 -28.98
CA ASP A 325 -27.86 25.76 -29.92
C ASP A 325 -26.71 26.76 -29.97
N HIS A 326 -26.90 28.00 -29.51
CA HIS A 326 -25.85 29.02 -29.50
C HIS A 326 -25.04 29.03 -28.20
N VAL A 327 -25.40 28.21 -27.20
CA VAL A 327 -24.66 28.12 -25.94
C VAL A 327 -23.29 27.52 -26.20
N GLU A 328 -22.24 28.30 -25.99
CA GLU A 328 -20.85 27.86 -26.19
C GLU A 328 -20.49 26.69 -25.27
N ILE A 329 -19.63 25.77 -25.73
CA ILE A 329 -19.26 24.57 -24.97
C ILE A 329 -18.74 24.90 -23.56
N TYR A 330 -17.80 25.84 -23.42
CA TYR A 330 -17.16 26.10 -22.12
C TYR A 330 -18.14 26.60 -21.05
N PRO A 331 -18.83 27.74 -21.23
CA PRO A 331 -19.84 28.15 -20.25
C PRO A 331 -20.98 27.14 -20.14
N GLY A 332 -21.35 26.47 -21.24
CA GLY A 332 -22.38 25.43 -21.27
C GLY A 332 -22.11 24.28 -20.31
N VAL A 333 -20.94 23.65 -20.37
CA VAL A 333 -20.61 22.51 -19.49
C VAL A 333 -20.40 22.91 -18.03
N ILE A 334 -20.16 24.19 -17.73
CA ILE A 334 -20.06 24.67 -16.34
C ILE A 334 -21.44 24.90 -15.73
N VAL A 335 -22.42 25.37 -16.52
CA VAL A 335 -23.77 25.68 -16.04
C VAL A 335 -24.77 24.56 -16.25
N GLU A 336 -24.46 23.55 -17.06
CA GLU A 336 -25.32 22.37 -17.26
C GLU A 336 -25.62 21.68 -15.92
N ASP A 337 -26.88 21.26 -15.77
CA ASP A 337 -27.38 20.59 -14.57
C ASP A 337 -26.56 19.35 -14.19
N THR A 338 -26.32 19.20 -12.90
CA THR A 338 -25.49 18.13 -12.38
C THR A 338 -26.27 16.85 -12.18
N LYS A 339 -25.58 15.71 -12.27
CA LYS A 339 -26.19 14.43 -11.93
C LYS A 339 -26.32 14.29 -10.42
N GLU A 340 -27.42 13.67 -10.01
CA GLU A 340 -27.57 13.17 -8.65
C GLU A 340 -26.52 12.10 -8.30
N ALA A 341 -26.27 11.94 -7.00
CA ALA A 341 -25.41 10.90 -6.48
C ALA A 341 -26.07 9.52 -6.64
N VAL A 342 -25.33 8.56 -7.20
CA VAL A 342 -25.77 7.16 -7.39
C VAL A 342 -24.67 6.21 -6.90
N VAL A 343 -25.06 5.20 -6.12
CA VAL A 343 -24.16 4.20 -5.56
C VAL A 343 -24.49 2.81 -6.12
N PRO A 344 -23.62 2.20 -6.95
CA PRO A 344 -22.49 2.80 -7.67
C PRO A 344 -22.95 3.54 -8.96
N GLY A 345 -22.09 4.41 -9.49
CA GLY A 345 -22.21 4.98 -10.84
C GLY A 345 -22.04 6.49 -10.94
N SER A 346 -22.30 7.25 -9.87
CA SER A 346 -22.18 8.71 -9.87
C SER A 346 -21.77 9.21 -8.48
N GLY A 347 -20.47 9.38 -8.25
CA GLY A 347 -19.90 9.97 -7.03
C GLY A 347 -19.34 11.38 -7.22
N LEU A 348 -18.82 11.68 -8.41
CA LEU A 348 -18.37 13.02 -8.80
C LEU A 348 -19.52 14.01 -8.98
N CYS A 349 -20.71 13.50 -9.34
CA CYS A 349 -21.92 14.30 -9.54
C CYS A 349 -21.74 15.47 -10.52
N THR A 350 -20.91 15.30 -11.54
CA THR A 350 -20.83 16.26 -12.66
C THR A 350 -21.97 16.04 -13.66
N ASN A 351 -22.17 16.94 -14.62
CA ASN A 351 -23.22 16.81 -15.64
C ASN A 351 -22.98 15.65 -16.61
N PHE A 352 -23.98 15.32 -17.43
CA PHE A 352 -23.92 14.21 -18.38
C PHE A 352 -22.88 14.43 -19.47
N THR A 353 -22.74 15.65 -19.97
CA THR A 353 -21.76 15.98 -21.02
C THR A 353 -20.32 15.73 -20.54
N ILE A 354 -19.93 16.31 -19.40
CA ILE A 354 -18.61 16.11 -18.79
C ILE A 354 -18.41 14.61 -18.50
N SER A 355 -19.37 13.96 -17.84
CA SER A 355 -19.25 12.55 -17.47
C SER A 355 -19.00 11.63 -18.67
N ARG A 356 -19.72 11.86 -19.78
CA ARG A 356 -19.59 11.04 -20.99
C ARG A 356 -18.25 11.28 -21.69
N ALA A 357 -17.83 12.54 -21.76
CA ALA A 357 -16.56 12.94 -22.36
C ALA A 357 -15.38 12.33 -21.58
N ILE A 358 -15.30 12.54 -20.26
CA ILE A 358 -14.15 12.06 -19.47
C ILE A 358 -14.00 10.54 -19.45
N LEU A 359 -15.11 9.79 -19.52
CA LEU A 359 -15.04 8.33 -19.63
C LEU A 359 -14.43 7.89 -20.96
N SER A 360 -14.69 8.63 -22.03
CA SER A 360 -14.11 8.35 -23.35
C SER A 360 -12.63 8.71 -23.38
N ASP A 361 -12.25 9.85 -22.79
CA ASP A 361 -10.86 10.29 -22.67
C ASP A 361 -10.02 9.33 -21.82
N ALA A 362 -10.53 8.89 -20.66
CA ALA A 362 -9.84 7.96 -19.79
C ALA A 362 -9.48 6.65 -20.52
N VAL A 363 -10.35 6.18 -21.43
CA VAL A 363 -10.04 5.03 -22.28
C VAL A 363 -8.92 5.35 -23.27
N ALA A 364 -8.98 6.48 -23.97
CA ALA A 364 -7.95 6.89 -24.92
C ALA A 364 -6.57 7.09 -24.26
N LEU A 365 -6.52 7.80 -23.13
CA LEU A 365 -5.31 8.10 -22.36
C LEU A 365 -4.56 6.83 -21.94
N VAL A 366 -5.29 5.85 -21.39
CA VAL A 366 -4.68 4.65 -20.82
C VAL A 366 -4.47 3.58 -21.88
N ARG A 367 -5.49 3.29 -22.70
CA ARG A 367 -5.43 2.21 -23.68
C ARG A 367 -4.54 2.57 -24.88
N GLY A 368 -4.46 3.86 -25.22
CA GLY A 368 -3.60 4.37 -26.29
C GLY A 368 -2.11 4.35 -25.93
N ASP A 369 -1.74 4.25 -24.66
CA ASP A 369 -0.35 4.25 -24.21
C ASP A 369 0.25 2.83 -24.19
N ARG A 370 1.38 2.65 -24.87
CA ARG A 370 2.13 1.38 -24.87
C ARG A 370 2.63 0.99 -23.47
N PHE A 371 3.02 1.97 -22.65
CA PHE A 371 3.59 1.73 -21.33
C PHE A 371 2.56 1.33 -20.28
N TYR A 372 1.26 1.49 -20.59
CA TYR A 372 0.15 1.00 -19.76
C TYR A 372 -0.57 -0.21 -20.35
N THR A 373 -0.16 -0.66 -21.53
CA THR A 373 -0.75 -1.81 -22.22
C THR A 373 0.34 -2.82 -22.58
N VAL A 374 0.81 -2.82 -23.82
CA VAL A 374 1.63 -3.88 -24.41
C VAL A 374 3.04 -4.00 -23.79
N ASP A 375 3.59 -2.92 -23.24
CA ASP A 375 4.90 -2.94 -22.58
C ASP A 375 4.83 -3.00 -21.06
N PHE A 376 3.64 -2.91 -20.47
CA PHE A 376 3.45 -2.96 -19.02
C PHE A 376 3.63 -4.41 -18.51
N THR A 377 4.88 -4.85 -18.44
CA THR A 377 5.25 -6.23 -18.12
C THR A 377 6.44 -6.31 -17.17
N PRO A 378 6.59 -7.41 -16.41
CA PRO A 378 7.77 -7.65 -15.58
C PRO A 378 9.09 -7.60 -16.35
N ARG A 379 9.11 -7.87 -17.66
CA ARG A 379 10.33 -7.76 -18.47
C ARG A 379 10.87 -6.33 -18.53
N HIS A 380 9.99 -5.35 -18.67
CA HIS A 380 10.40 -3.94 -18.73
C HIS A 380 10.59 -3.34 -17.34
N LEU A 381 9.78 -3.75 -16.36
CA LEU A 381 9.77 -3.17 -15.02
C LEU A 381 10.63 -3.91 -13.98
N THR A 382 11.01 -5.17 -14.19
CA THR A 382 11.40 -6.19 -13.19
C THR A 382 10.20 -6.86 -12.51
N ASN A 383 10.37 -8.10 -12.03
CA ASN A 383 9.31 -8.81 -11.29
C ASN A 383 9.02 -8.15 -9.95
N TRP A 384 10.07 -7.74 -9.22
CA TRP A 384 9.89 -7.01 -7.97
C TRP A 384 9.07 -5.73 -8.17
N ALA A 385 9.47 -4.86 -9.11
CA ALA A 385 8.82 -3.57 -9.25
C ALA A 385 7.39 -3.70 -9.78
N PHE A 386 7.13 -4.68 -10.65
CA PHE A 386 5.77 -4.98 -11.11
C PHE A 386 4.87 -5.37 -9.91
N SER A 387 5.34 -6.25 -9.03
CA SER A 387 4.63 -6.64 -7.82
C SER A 387 4.47 -5.49 -6.82
N GLU A 388 5.46 -4.60 -6.71
CA GLU A 388 5.43 -3.46 -5.79
C GLU A 388 4.28 -2.50 -6.14
N ILE A 389 3.99 -2.28 -7.43
CA ILE A 389 2.93 -1.35 -7.88
C ILE A 389 1.59 -2.02 -8.19
N GLU A 390 1.52 -3.35 -8.12
CA GLU A 390 0.33 -4.12 -8.50
C GLU A 390 -0.84 -3.89 -7.53
N PRO A 391 -2.06 -3.65 -8.04
CA PRO A 391 -3.30 -3.68 -7.25
C PRO A 391 -3.57 -5.07 -6.68
N LYS A 392 -3.98 -5.15 -5.41
CA LYS A 392 -4.32 -6.42 -4.76
C LYS A 392 -5.77 -6.40 -4.29
N ASP A 393 -6.60 -7.29 -4.81
CA ASP A 393 -8.02 -7.37 -4.42
C ASP A 393 -8.21 -7.67 -2.91
N SER A 394 -7.23 -8.36 -2.30
CA SER A 394 -7.19 -8.65 -0.86
C SER A 394 -6.98 -7.41 0.02
N VAL A 395 -6.49 -6.30 -0.55
CA VAL A 395 -6.23 -5.04 0.15
C VAL A 395 -7.12 -3.96 -0.45
N ASP A 396 -7.99 -3.38 0.37
CA ASP A 396 -8.85 -2.25 -0.02
C ASP A 396 -9.63 -2.44 -1.34
N GLN A 397 -9.94 -3.70 -1.69
CA GLN A 397 -10.62 -4.03 -2.95
C GLN A 397 -9.87 -3.53 -4.19
N GLY A 398 -8.53 -3.59 -4.16
CA GLY A 398 -7.65 -3.23 -5.27
C GLY A 398 -7.17 -1.78 -5.27
N GLN A 399 -7.54 -0.96 -4.30
CA GLN A 399 -7.00 0.40 -4.13
C GLN A 399 -5.52 0.39 -3.75
N VAL A 400 -4.73 1.36 -4.23
CA VAL A 400 -3.26 1.36 -4.09
C VAL A 400 -2.66 2.69 -3.65
N PHE A 401 -3.46 3.74 -3.37
CA PHE A 401 -2.92 5.04 -2.93
C PHE A 401 -2.03 4.90 -1.68
N TYR A 402 -2.38 3.99 -0.77
CA TYR A 402 -1.62 3.71 0.45
C TYR A 402 -0.14 3.42 0.18
N LYS A 403 0.19 2.77 -0.93
CA LYS A 403 1.58 2.45 -1.30
C LYS A 403 2.41 3.71 -1.45
N LEU A 404 1.86 4.74 -2.09
CA LEU A 404 2.54 6.03 -2.25
C LEU A 404 2.78 6.71 -0.90
N VAL A 405 1.74 6.78 -0.06
CA VAL A 405 1.80 7.46 1.24
C VAL A 405 2.77 6.77 2.19
N LEU A 406 2.66 5.44 2.33
CA LEU A 406 3.48 4.64 3.24
C LEU A 406 4.93 4.51 2.78
N ARG A 407 5.23 4.69 1.49
CA ARG A 407 6.62 4.76 0.98
C ARG A 407 7.22 6.16 1.11
N ALA A 408 6.42 7.21 0.96
CA ALA A 408 6.89 8.60 1.10
C ALA A 408 7.11 9.03 2.55
N PHE A 409 6.30 8.49 3.47
CA PHE A 409 6.31 8.83 4.90
C PHE A 409 6.17 7.57 5.78
N PRO A 410 7.13 6.62 5.72
CA PRO A 410 7.01 5.32 6.38
C PRO A 410 6.88 5.41 7.89
N ASN A 411 7.37 6.49 8.51
CA ASN A 411 7.36 6.65 9.95
C ASN A 411 6.20 7.51 10.46
N HIS A 412 5.32 8.04 9.60
CA HIS A 412 4.25 8.97 10.03
C HIS A 412 2.84 8.40 9.94
N PHE A 413 2.70 7.23 9.33
CA PHE A 413 1.42 6.56 9.17
C PHE A 413 1.53 5.14 9.72
N LYS A 414 0.56 4.76 10.56
CA LYS A 414 0.36 3.35 10.89
C LYS A 414 0.06 2.58 9.61
N GLY A 415 0.51 1.33 9.52
CA GLY A 415 0.26 0.46 8.37
C GLY A 415 -1.22 0.23 8.06
N ASN A 416 -2.16 0.60 8.93
CA ASN A 416 -3.61 0.55 8.68
C ASN A 416 -4.30 1.92 8.79
N SER A 417 -3.59 3.03 8.57
CA SER A 417 -4.14 4.39 8.69
C SER A 417 -5.18 4.71 7.62
N ILE A 418 -6.37 5.18 8.00
CA ILE A 418 -7.40 5.61 7.04
C ILE A 418 -6.91 6.74 6.13
N TYR A 419 -6.03 7.61 6.63
CA TYR A 419 -5.45 8.73 5.86
C TYR A 419 -4.51 8.26 4.75
N ALA A 420 -3.94 7.06 4.86
CA ALA A 420 -3.11 6.47 3.81
C ALA A 420 -3.96 5.62 2.83
N HIS A 421 -4.89 4.82 3.36
CA HIS A 421 -5.65 3.84 2.57
C HIS A 421 -6.77 4.45 1.72
N PHE A 422 -7.48 5.47 2.21
CA PHE A 422 -8.61 6.08 1.48
C PHE A 422 -8.55 7.62 1.48
N PRO A 423 -7.45 8.24 1.02
CA PRO A 423 -7.23 9.69 1.13
C PRO A 423 -8.14 10.54 0.25
N LEU A 424 -8.84 9.94 -0.71
CA LEU A 424 -9.73 10.66 -1.65
C LEU A 424 -11.14 10.87 -1.09
N VAL A 425 -11.40 10.43 0.15
CA VAL A 425 -12.65 10.64 0.87
C VAL A 425 -12.31 11.06 2.30
N ILE A 426 -12.98 12.09 2.82
CA ILE A 426 -12.70 12.59 4.16
C ILE A 426 -12.91 11.47 5.22
N PRO A 427 -12.10 11.42 6.29
CA PRO A 427 -12.16 10.33 7.27
C PRO A 427 -13.56 10.13 7.89
N SER A 428 -14.29 11.21 8.14
CA SER A 428 -15.63 11.15 8.73
C SER A 428 -16.66 10.45 7.82
N GLU A 429 -16.50 10.55 6.50
CA GLU A 429 -17.36 9.88 5.53
C GLU A 429 -16.91 8.45 5.27
N ASN A 430 -15.60 8.21 5.19
CA ASN A 430 -15.04 6.86 5.16
C ASN A 430 -15.51 6.02 6.34
N LYS A 431 -15.65 6.60 7.54
CA LYS A 431 -16.19 5.91 8.71
C LYS A 431 -17.59 5.38 8.46
N LYS A 432 -18.48 6.18 7.90
CA LYS A 432 -19.86 5.75 7.57
C LYS A 432 -19.84 4.63 6.52
N ILE A 433 -19.04 4.81 5.47
CA ILE A 433 -18.92 3.84 4.37
C ILE A 433 -18.41 2.49 4.89
N LEU A 434 -17.26 2.49 5.55
CA LEU A 434 -16.60 1.27 6.01
C LEU A 434 -17.35 0.61 7.17
N THR A 435 -18.09 1.36 7.99
CA THR A 435 -18.99 0.75 8.99
C THR A 435 -20.14 0.01 8.29
N LYS A 436 -20.75 0.60 7.26
CA LYS A 436 -21.82 -0.05 6.48
C LYS A 436 -21.32 -1.32 5.79
N LEU A 437 -20.07 -1.33 5.31
CA LEU A 437 -19.43 -2.48 4.67
C LEU A 437 -18.85 -3.50 5.67
N GLY A 438 -18.84 -3.22 6.97
CA GLY A 438 -18.26 -4.11 7.98
C GLY A 438 -16.72 -4.13 8.01
N PHE A 439 -16.06 -3.10 7.47
CA PHE A 439 -14.60 -2.99 7.41
C PHE A 439 -13.99 -1.94 8.33
N ALA A 440 -14.80 -1.10 9.00
CA ALA A 440 -14.30 0.01 9.81
C ALA A 440 -13.28 -0.39 10.90
N GLU A 441 -13.43 -1.59 11.50
CA GLU A 441 -12.54 -2.10 12.55
C GLU A 441 -11.16 -2.53 12.04
N LYS A 442 -10.96 -2.61 10.71
CA LYS A 442 -9.66 -2.95 10.12
C LYS A 442 -8.69 -1.76 10.14
N TYR A 443 -9.20 -0.54 10.26
CA TYR A 443 -8.42 0.69 10.07
C TYR A 443 -8.26 1.49 11.36
N SER A 444 -7.12 2.16 11.48
CA SER A 444 -6.92 3.21 12.48
C SER A 444 -7.51 4.52 11.98
N TRP A 445 -8.29 5.17 12.85
CA TRP A 445 -8.90 6.49 12.61
C TRP A 445 -8.06 7.64 13.20
N ASP A 446 -6.89 7.31 13.77
CA ASP A 446 -6.00 8.28 14.38
C ASP A 446 -5.36 9.15 13.27
N LYS A 447 -5.17 10.44 13.58
CA LYS A 447 -4.40 11.34 12.73
C LYS A 447 -2.96 10.83 12.57
N PRO A 448 -2.32 11.07 11.42
CA PRO A 448 -0.92 10.70 11.22
C PRO A 448 -0.01 11.42 12.21
N GLY A 449 1.13 10.81 12.51
CA GLY A 449 2.11 11.34 13.46
C GLY A 449 3.35 10.47 13.51
N LEU A 450 4.48 11.08 13.90
CA LEU A 450 5.77 10.42 13.94
C LEU A 450 5.76 9.20 14.88
N THR A 451 6.13 8.05 14.33
CA THR A 451 6.52 6.84 15.02
C THR A 451 8.05 6.76 14.96
N PRO A 452 8.76 6.97 16.08
CA PRO A 452 10.21 6.94 16.09
C PRO A 452 10.75 5.61 15.57
N PRO A 453 11.79 5.61 14.72
CA PRO A 453 12.40 4.38 14.27
C PRO A 453 13.01 3.61 15.45
N PRO A 454 13.02 2.26 15.44
CA PRO A 454 13.65 1.47 16.48
C PRO A 454 15.16 1.75 16.58
N GLU A 455 15.69 1.79 17.81
CA GLU A 455 17.13 1.83 18.07
C GLU A 455 17.68 0.42 18.30
N PHE A 456 18.72 0.04 17.55
CA PHE A 456 19.36 -1.27 17.68
C PHE A 456 20.40 -1.26 18.81
N ILE A 457 20.27 -2.20 19.76
CA ILE A 457 21.19 -2.37 20.88
C ILE A 457 21.96 -3.68 20.73
N ASN A 458 23.28 -3.59 20.58
CA ASN A 458 24.14 -4.75 20.31
C ASN A 458 25.00 -5.19 21.50
N SER A 459 25.01 -4.43 22.61
CA SER A 459 25.80 -4.78 23.80
C SER A 459 25.04 -5.75 24.69
N HIS A 460 25.62 -6.91 24.97
CA HIS A 460 25.05 -7.88 25.92
C HIS A 460 24.72 -7.24 27.27
N SER A 461 25.61 -6.40 27.83
CA SER A 461 25.35 -5.75 29.10
C SER A 461 24.17 -4.77 29.03
N ALA A 462 24.06 -4.01 27.94
CA ALA A 462 22.93 -3.10 27.73
C ALA A 462 21.62 -3.87 27.55
N CYS A 463 21.62 -4.94 26.76
CA CYS A 463 20.46 -5.83 26.60
C CYS A 463 20.01 -6.39 27.95
N MET A 464 20.93 -6.89 28.78
CA MET A 464 20.59 -7.41 30.11
C MET A 464 20.04 -6.35 31.06
N SER A 465 20.59 -5.13 31.02
CA SER A 465 20.05 -4.00 31.78
C SER A 465 18.63 -3.62 31.35
N ILE A 466 18.38 -3.54 30.04
CA ILE A 466 17.04 -3.26 29.47
C ILE A 466 16.05 -4.36 29.86
N LEU A 467 16.41 -5.63 29.66
CA LEU A 467 15.55 -6.78 29.97
C LEU A 467 15.23 -6.93 31.47
N SER A 468 16.09 -6.37 32.34
CA SER A 468 15.89 -6.37 33.79
C SER A 468 15.05 -5.18 34.27
N ASP A 469 14.99 -4.09 33.50
CA ASP A 469 14.17 -2.89 33.80
C ASP A 469 12.81 -2.96 33.11
N GLN A 470 11.95 -3.82 33.67
CA GLN A 470 10.56 -3.97 33.22
C GLN A 470 9.69 -2.76 33.58
N GLU A 471 10.17 -1.77 34.35
CA GLU A 471 9.40 -0.57 34.65
C GLU A 471 9.45 0.39 33.47
N THR A 472 10.67 0.68 33.00
CA THR A 472 10.93 1.59 31.88
C THR A 472 10.62 0.94 30.53
N PHE A 473 11.07 -0.30 30.31
CA PHE A 473 10.95 -0.98 29.02
C PHE A 473 9.81 -2.01 29.05
N LYS A 474 8.97 -1.99 28.02
CA LYS A 474 7.81 -2.87 27.88
C LYS A 474 7.88 -3.62 26.56
N VAL A 475 7.32 -4.82 26.54
CA VAL A 475 7.08 -5.58 25.31
C VAL A 475 6.17 -4.81 24.36
N THR A 476 6.55 -4.71 23.08
CA THR A 476 5.86 -3.89 22.07
C THR A 476 4.91 -4.68 21.16
N TRP A 477 5.11 -5.99 20.99
CA TRP A 477 4.32 -6.83 20.06
C TRP A 477 3.00 -7.38 20.63
N GLY A 478 2.68 -7.09 21.91
CA GLY A 478 1.48 -7.60 22.57
C GLY A 478 0.16 -7.22 21.88
N SER A 479 0.09 -6.01 21.31
CA SER A 479 -1.08 -5.53 20.55
C SER A 479 -1.32 -6.32 19.27
N LYS A 480 -0.26 -6.80 18.61
CA LYS A 480 -0.35 -7.66 17.42
C LYS A 480 -0.90 -9.03 17.79
N ILE A 481 -0.41 -9.62 18.88
CA ILE A 481 -0.94 -10.90 19.38
C ILE A 481 -2.42 -10.77 19.72
N GLU A 482 -2.80 -9.71 20.45
CA GLU A 482 -4.20 -9.42 20.77
C GLU A 482 -5.04 -9.28 19.49
N PHE A 483 -4.55 -8.52 18.50
CA PHE A 483 -5.24 -8.36 17.21
C PHE A 483 -5.49 -9.68 16.48
N LEU A 484 -4.49 -10.56 16.40
CA LEU A 484 -4.61 -11.86 15.71
C LEU A 484 -5.58 -12.81 16.43
N MET A 485 -5.56 -12.80 17.77
CA MET A 485 -6.35 -13.70 18.61
C MET A 485 -7.78 -13.19 18.91
N HIS A 486 -8.04 -11.90 18.70
CA HIS A 486 -9.32 -11.26 19.03
C HIS A 486 -10.51 -11.98 18.38
N ARG A 487 -11.53 -12.31 19.20
CA ARG A 487 -12.79 -12.91 18.73
C ARG A 487 -14.02 -12.22 19.30
N GLY A 488 -14.97 -11.93 18.41
CA GLY A 488 -16.22 -11.28 18.80
C GLY A 488 -15.94 -9.95 19.49
N LYS A 489 -16.27 -9.85 20.77
CA LYS A 489 -15.97 -8.67 21.62
C LYS A 489 -14.87 -8.95 22.66
N GLN A 490 -14.26 -10.13 22.64
CA GLN A 490 -13.29 -10.59 23.65
C GLN A 490 -11.84 -10.42 23.15
N PRO A 491 -11.00 -9.67 23.89
CA PRO A 491 -9.60 -9.41 23.52
C PRO A 491 -8.67 -10.54 23.97
N PHE A 492 -8.80 -11.73 23.38
CA PHE A 492 -7.91 -12.85 23.65
C PHE A 492 -6.45 -12.53 23.28
N GLY A 493 -5.50 -13.29 23.84
CA GLY A 493 -4.06 -13.12 23.57
C GLY A 493 -3.40 -11.99 24.37
N ARG A 494 -4.17 -11.06 24.95
CA ARG A 494 -3.65 -9.96 25.77
C ARG A 494 -2.89 -10.44 27.02
N ASP A 495 -3.34 -11.54 27.62
CA ASP A 495 -2.79 -12.12 28.85
C ASP A 495 -1.83 -13.30 28.60
N PHE A 496 -1.48 -13.53 27.34
CA PHE A 496 -0.47 -14.52 26.93
C PHE A 496 0.92 -14.17 27.49
N MET A 497 1.72 -15.17 27.87
CA MET A 497 3.02 -15.00 28.55
C MET A 497 4.09 -14.17 27.84
N LEU A 498 3.97 -13.94 26.52
CA LEU A 498 4.86 -13.08 25.75
C LEU A 498 4.19 -11.81 25.24
N SER A 499 2.91 -11.54 25.57
CA SER A 499 2.20 -10.33 25.15
C SER A 499 2.46 -9.12 26.05
N GLY A 500 3.20 -9.29 27.16
CA GLY A 500 3.48 -8.23 28.12
C GLY A 500 4.03 -8.77 29.43
N ASP A 501 4.23 -7.86 30.38
CA ASP A 501 4.86 -8.14 31.69
C ASP A 501 3.90 -7.93 32.87
N ARG A 502 2.58 -7.98 32.61
CA ARG A 502 1.56 -7.84 33.68
C ARG A 502 1.43 -9.14 34.48
N PRO A 503 0.86 -9.11 35.69
CA PRO A 503 0.64 -10.32 36.49
C PRO A 503 -0.07 -11.47 35.74
N PRO A 504 -1.08 -11.23 34.86
CA PRO A 504 -1.66 -12.28 34.03
C PRO A 504 -0.66 -12.94 33.08
N ASN A 505 0.25 -12.18 32.47
CA ASN A 505 1.27 -12.72 31.58
C ASN A 505 2.24 -13.64 32.36
N SER A 506 2.65 -13.24 33.57
CA SER A 506 3.45 -14.07 34.47
C SER A 506 2.72 -15.33 34.92
N ALA A 507 1.42 -15.24 35.20
CA ALA A 507 0.59 -16.40 35.53
C ALA A 507 0.49 -17.37 34.33
N SER A 508 0.29 -16.85 33.12
CA SER A 508 0.34 -17.63 31.88
C SER A 508 1.68 -18.35 31.73
N ARG A 509 2.81 -17.67 32.00
CA ARG A 509 4.16 -18.26 31.90
C ARG A 509 4.32 -19.43 32.85
N LYS A 510 3.86 -19.27 34.10
CA LYS A 510 3.91 -20.32 35.12
C LYS A 510 3.04 -21.52 34.73
N MET A 511 1.82 -21.28 34.25
CA MET A 511 0.90 -22.32 33.81
C MET A 511 1.47 -23.11 32.62
N MET A 512 1.90 -22.41 31.56
CA MET A 512 2.47 -23.04 30.36
C MET A 512 3.75 -23.80 30.71
N GLY A 513 4.63 -23.22 31.54
CA GLY A 513 5.83 -23.89 32.01
C GLY A 513 5.53 -25.18 32.79
N ALA A 514 4.55 -25.16 33.70
CA ALA A 514 4.15 -26.36 34.45
C ALA A 514 3.51 -27.45 33.57
N ALA A 515 2.89 -27.05 32.46
CA ALA A 515 2.25 -27.97 31.52
C ALA A 515 3.24 -28.57 30.50
N LEU A 516 4.27 -27.79 30.10
CA LEU A 516 5.32 -28.19 29.16
C LEU A 516 6.47 -28.95 29.84
N TYR A 517 7.07 -28.41 30.90
CA TYR A 517 8.29 -28.98 31.49
C TYR A 517 7.96 -30.10 32.49
N ARG A 518 7.92 -31.35 32.00
CA ARG A 518 7.74 -32.57 32.78
C ARG A 518 9.08 -33.22 33.14
N LYS A 519 9.05 -34.20 34.06
CA LYS A 519 10.27 -34.87 34.56
C LYS A 519 11.19 -35.43 33.46
N ARG A 520 10.63 -35.86 32.32
CA ARG A 520 11.39 -36.43 31.19
C ARG A 520 11.43 -35.53 29.96
N TRP A 521 11.07 -34.24 30.09
CA TRP A 521 10.97 -33.31 28.97
C TRP A 521 12.20 -33.31 28.07
N GLU A 522 13.40 -33.11 28.64
CA GLU A 522 14.64 -33.03 27.85
C GLU A 522 14.89 -34.32 27.05
N ASN A 523 14.70 -35.48 27.69
CA ASN A 523 14.89 -36.79 27.05
C ASN A 523 13.85 -37.06 25.95
N GLU A 524 12.58 -36.72 26.20
CA GLU A 524 11.47 -36.90 25.25
C GLU A 524 11.61 -35.95 24.04
N VAL A 525 12.02 -34.70 24.28
CA VAL A 525 12.27 -33.71 23.21
C VAL A 525 13.48 -34.11 22.36
N ARG A 526 14.59 -34.53 22.98
CA ARG A 526 15.76 -35.03 22.25
C ARG A 526 15.38 -36.22 21.36
N SER A 527 14.77 -37.23 21.97
CA SER A 527 14.38 -38.45 21.26
C SER A 527 13.42 -38.14 20.09
N PHE A 528 12.53 -37.16 20.28
CA PHE A 528 11.64 -36.71 19.21
C PHE A 528 12.41 -36.06 18.06
N TYR A 529 13.31 -35.12 18.36
CA TYR A 529 14.05 -34.41 17.31
C TYR A 529 15.01 -35.33 16.57
N GLU A 530 15.63 -36.30 17.26
CA GLU A 530 16.45 -37.32 16.62
C GLU A 530 15.64 -38.16 15.62
N ASP A 531 14.49 -38.70 16.03
CA ASP A 531 13.61 -39.50 15.17
C ASP A 531 13.08 -38.71 13.97
N ILE A 532 12.48 -37.54 14.23
CA ILE A 532 11.82 -36.78 13.16
C ILE A 532 12.81 -36.21 12.15
N THR A 533 13.98 -35.72 12.60
CA THR A 533 14.97 -35.12 11.68
C THR A 533 15.59 -36.20 10.80
N LEU A 534 15.90 -37.38 11.33
CA LEU A 534 16.38 -38.52 10.54
C LEU A 534 15.31 -38.99 9.55
N LYS A 535 14.06 -39.11 9.99
CA LYS A 535 12.94 -39.50 9.11
C LYS A 535 12.77 -38.51 7.95
N LEU A 536 12.77 -37.21 8.23
CA LEU A 536 12.64 -36.16 7.23
C LEU A 536 13.84 -36.13 6.29
N LEU A 537 15.06 -36.28 6.82
CA LEU A 537 16.29 -36.31 6.04
C LEU A 537 16.28 -37.49 5.05
N HIS A 538 15.91 -38.69 5.51
CA HIS A 538 15.82 -39.87 4.63
C HIS A 538 14.71 -39.74 3.59
N ARG A 539 13.55 -39.20 3.98
CA ARG A 539 12.40 -39.01 3.08
C ARG A 539 12.68 -37.98 1.98
N ASN A 540 13.37 -36.89 2.33
CA ASN A 540 13.49 -35.72 1.47
C ASN A 540 14.87 -35.59 0.80
N SER A 541 15.83 -36.48 1.10
CA SER A 541 17.09 -36.55 0.37
C SER A 541 16.89 -37.15 -1.03
N TYR A 542 17.49 -36.53 -2.04
CA TYR A 542 17.47 -36.97 -3.43
C TYR A 542 18.87 -36.90 -4.06
N LYS A 543 19.06 -37.45 -5.26
CA LYS A 543 20.34 -37.39 -5.98
C LYS A 543 20.27 -36.48 -7.19
N ILE A 544 21.18 -35.52 -7.26
CA ILE A 544 21.47 -34.74 -8.49
C ILE A 544 22.90 -35.03 -8.89
N ALA A 545 23.11 -35.46 -10.14
CA ALA A 545 24.43 -35.84 -10.67
C ALA A 545 25.22 -36.83 -9.78
N GLY A 546 24.51 -37.75 -9.11
CA GLY A 546 25.11 -38.75 -8.21
C GLY A 546 25.42 -38.24 -6.79
N ILE A 547 25.23 -36.95 -6.51
CA ILE A 547 25.44 -36.33 -5.20
C ILE A 547 24.11 -36.31 -4.44
N ASN A 548 24.10 -36.79 -3.19
CA ASN A 548 22.94 -36.66 -2.31
C ASN A 548 22.76 -35.18 -1.94
N GLN A 549 21.56 -34.67 -2.13
CA GLN A 549 21.16 -33.30 -1.82
C GLN A 549 19.85 -33.31 -1.05
N VAL A 550 19.67 -32.30 -0.20
CA VAL A 550 18.45 -32.03 0.55
C VAL A 550 18.38 -30.53 0.80
N ASP A 551 17.19 -29.94 0.74
CA ASP A 551 16.98 -28.60 1.27
C ASP A 551 16.76 -28.72 2.78
N ILE A 552 17.84 -28.60 3.54
CA ILE A 552 17.81 -28.85 4.99
C ILE A 552 16.87 -27.91 5.74
N VAL A 553 16.65 -26.70 5.24
CA VAL A 553 15.77 -25.72 5.87
C VAL A 553 14.32 -26.03 5.52
N ARG A 554 14.00 -26.07 4.21
CA ARG A 554 12.64 -26.26 3.72
C ARG A 554 12.09 -27.64 4.07
N ASP A 555 12.91 -28.68 3.92
CA ASP A 555 12.45 -30.06 3.93
C ASP A 555 12.76 -30.80 5.25
N VAL A 556 13.58 -30.24 6.15
CA VAL A 556 13.92 -30.89 7.44
C VAL A 556 13.68 -29.98 8.64
N ALA A 557 14.32 -28.81 8.69
CA ALA A 557 14.22 -27.90 9.83
C ALA A 557 12.78 -27.44 10.05
N ASN A 558 12.14 -26.87 9.02
CA ASN A 558 10.78 -26.35 9.12
C ASN A 558 9.76 -27.45 9.48
N PRO A 559 9.71 -28.62 8.78
CA PRO A 559 8.74 -29.66 9.10
C PRO A 559 8.98 -30.33 10.46
N ALA A 560 10.22 -30.41 10.95
CA ALA A 560 10.51 -30.95 12.28
C ALA A 560 9.82 -30.13 13.38
N GLN A 561 9.92 -28.79 13.30
CA GLN A 561 9.26 -27.89 14.26
C GLN A 561 7.73 -27.96 14.16
N VAL A 562 7.19 -28.09 12.95
CA VAL A 562 5.74 -28.26 12.73
C VAL A 562 5.22 -29.55 13.36
N ASN A 563 5.92 -30.67 13.15
CA ASN A 563 5.55 -31.95 13.76
C ASN A 563 5.63 -31.87 15.29
N PHE A 564 6.67 -31.24 15.83
CA PHE A 564 6.80 -31.03 17.27
C PHE A 564 5.60 -30.25 17.83
N CYS A 565 5.30 -29.10 17.23
CA CYS A 565 4.18 -28.25 17.61
C CYS A 565 2.83 -28.96 17.52
N ALA A 566 2.60 -29.68 16.42
CA ALA A 566 1.37 -30.43 16.23
C ALA A 566 1.18 -31.54 17.26
N ASN A 567 2.25 -32.26 17.61
CA ASN A 567 2.19 -33.29 18.65
C ASN A 567 2.01 -32.69 20.05
N VAL A 568 2.64 -31.55 20.35
CA VAL A 568 2.52 -30.90 21.66
C VAL A 568 1.09 -30.39 21.90
N PHE A 569 0.47 -29.77 20.90
CA PHE A 569 -0.82 -29.08 21.04
C PHE A 569 -2.00 -29.79 20.35
N SER A 570 -1.82 -31.00 19.82
CA SER A 570 -2.82 -31.71 19.02
C SER A 570 -3.38 -30.87 17.87
N LEU A 571 -2.50 -30.20 17.11
CA LEU A 571 -2.92 -29.48 15.90
C LEU A 571 -3.25 -30.48 14.78
N PRO A 572 -4.16 -30.15 13.85
CA PRO A 572 -4.68 -31.09 12.84
C PRO A 572 -3.70 -31.32 11.68
N LEU A 573 -2.46 -31.73 11.98
CA LEU A 573 -1.43 -32.05 11.00
C LEU A 573 -1.71 -33.41 10.32
N LYS A 574 -1.64 -33.42 9.00
CA LYS A 574 -1.79 -34.60 8.16
C LYS A 574 -0.45 -35.33 8.06
N THR A 575 -0.43 -36.56 8.55
CA THR A 575 0.73 -37.45 8.49
C THR A 575 0.29 -38.84 8.02
N GLU A 576 1.23 -39.73 7.70
CA GLU A 576 0.91 -41.14 7.38
C GLU A 576 0.13 -41.81 8.52
N SER A 577 0.48 -41.47 9.77
CA SER A 577 -0.15 -41.96 10.99
C SER A 577 -1.34 -41.10 11.45
N ASN A 578 -1.71 -40.06 10.70
CA ASN A 578 -2.94 -39.27 10.86
C ASN A 578 -3.45 -38.80 9.48
N PRO A 579 -3.99 -39.71 8.65
CA PRO A 579 -4.37 -39.39 7.27
C PRO A 579 -5.60 -38.44 7.20
N ARG A 580 -6.34 -38.29 8.31
CA ARG A 580 -7.48 -37.37 8.45
C ARG A 580 -7.07 -35.97 8.93
N GLY A 581 -5.78 -35.70 9.11
CA GLY A 581 -5.30 -34.34 9.34
C GLY A 581 -5.68 -33.41 8.19
N ILE A 582 -5.79 -32.12 8.50
CA ILE A 582 -6.31 -31.09 7.60
C ILE A 582 -5.17 -30.44 6.81
N PHE A 583 -4.10 -30.03 7.52
CA PHE A 583 -2.98 -29.33 6.91
C PHE A 583 -1.80 -30.27 6.66
N THR A 584 -1.13 -30.12 5.54
CA THR A 584 0.21 -30.67 5.32
C THR A 584 1.25 -29.94 6.18
N GLU A 585 2.46 -30.50 6.29
CA GLU A 585 3.58 -29.85 7.00
C GLU A 585 3.89 -28.47 6.41
N SER A 586 3.86 -28.32 5.09
CA SER A 586 4.12 -27.05 4.40
C SER A 586 3.02 -26.02 4.67
N GLU A 587 1.74 -26.41 4.59
CA GLU A 587 0.63 -25.50 4.84
C GLU A 587 0.61 -25.02 6.30
N LEU A 588 0.80 -25.94 7.26
CA LEU A 588 0.84 -25.56 8.67
C LEU A 588 2.08 -24.70 8.99
N TYR A 589 3.23 -24.98 8.36
CA TYR A 589 4.41 -24.10 8.46
C TYR A 589 4.11 -22.70 7.95
N GLN A 590 3.52 -22.56 6.76
CA GLN A 590 3.20 -21.26 6.17
C GLN A 590 2.25 -20.45 7.05
N ILE A 591 1.24 -21.09 7.63
CA ILE A 591 0.34 -20.44 8.60
C ILE A 591 1.15 -19.89 9.79
N MET A 592 2.00 -20.70 10.40
CA MET A 592 2.81 -20.30 11.55
C MET A 592 3.84 -19.23 11.20
N ALA A 593 4.45 -19.31 10.02
CA ALA A 593 5.42 -18.34 9.52
C ALA A 593 4.75 -16.98 9.32
N VAL A 594 3.58 -16.91 8.68
CA VAL A 594 2.85 -15.65 8.47
C VAL A 594 2.44 -15.02 9.80
N VAL A 595 1.97 -15.82 10.77
CA VAL A 595 1.65 -15.34 12.13
C VAL A 595 2.89 -14.80 12.82
N PHE A 596 4.00 -15.53 12.76
CA PHE A 596 5.27 -15.11 13.35
C PHE A 596 5.81 -13.83 12.71
N THR A 597 5.78 -13.72 11.38
CA THR A 597 6.20 -12.52 10.66
C THR A 597 5.34 -11.31 11.04
N SER A 598 4.02 -11.47 11.14
CA SER A 598 3.10 -10.40 11.58
C SER A 598 3.37 -9.92 13.01
N ILE A 599 3.79 -10.81 13.91
CA ILE A 599 4.05 -10.45 15.32
C ILE A 599 5.45 -9.86 15.51
N PHE A 600 6.47 -10.45 14.89
CA PHE A 600 7.88 -10.19 15.23
C PHE A 600 8.70 -9.51 14.13
N TYR A 601 8.23 -9.51 12.86
CA TYR A 601 8.98 -9.01 11.71
C TYR A 601 8.15 -8.06 10.81
N ASP A 602 7.11 -7.44 11.36
CA ASP A 602 6.27 -6.45 10.67
C ASP A 602 6.95 -5.07 10.66
N ALA A 603 8.05 -4.96 9.92
CA ALA A 603 8.90 -3.77 9.86
C ALA A 603 8.64 -2.87 8.63
N ASP A 604 7.85 -3.33 7.66
CA ASP A 604 7.48 -2.57 6.46
C ASP A 604 6.02 -2.08 6.55
N PRO A 605 5.78 -0.80 6.88
CA PRO A 605 4.43 -0.24 6.97
C PRO A 605 3.58 -0.46 5.71
N ALA A 606 4.18 -0.42 4.52
CA ALA A 606 3.43 -0.55 3.27
C ALA A 606 2.90 -1.98 3.03
N ASN A 607 3.60 -2.99 3.54
CA ASN A 607 3.16 -4.39 3.45
C ASN A 607 2.45 -4.87 4.74
N SER A 608 2.53 -4.08 5.81
CA SER A 608 1.99 -4.41 7.12
C SER A 608 0.50 -4.73 7.08
N PHE A 609 -0.33 -3.94 6.40
CA PHE A 609 -1.79 -4.18 6.39
C PHE A 609 -2.13 -5.57 5.87
N GLU A 610 -1.63 -5.91 4.68
CA GLU A 610 -1.88 -7.19 4.02
C GLU A 610 -1.38 -8.36 4.85
N LEU A 611 -0.14 -8.27 5.34
CA LEU A 611 0.46 -9.27 6.21
C LEU A 611 -0.42 -9.53 7.44
N ASN A 612 -0.89 -8.47 8.10
CA ASN A 612 -1.71 -8.58 9.30
C ASN A 612 -3.10 -9.14 9.01
N GLN A 613 -3.75 -8.74 7.91
CA GLN A 613 -5.07 -9.30 7.54
C GLN A 613 -4.96 -10.79 7.18
N ALA A 614 -3.95 -11.16 6.38
CA ALA A 614 -3.68 -12.55 6.01
C ALA A 614 -3.36 -13.39 7.25
N ALA A 615 -2.47 -12.90 8.13
CA ALA A 615 -2.14 -13.56 9.40
C ALA A 615 -3.37 -13.75 10.28
N ARG A 616 -4.25 -12.74 10.36
CA ARG A 616 -5.49 -12.85 11.14
C ARG A 616 -6.40 -13.90 10.56
N GLU A 617 -6.63 -13.92 9.25
CA GLU A 617 -7.49 -14.90 8.61
C GLU A 617 -7.03 -16.34 8.89
N VAL A 618 -5.75 -16.64 8.66
CA VAL A 618 -5.21 -18.00 8.91
C VAL A 618 -5.20 -18.35 10.39
N THR A 619 -4.95 -17.39 11.28
CA THR A 619 -5.07 -17.58 12.75
C THR A 619 -6.50 -17.95 13.11
N GLN A 620 -7.50 -17.26 12.54
CA GLN A 620 -8.90 -17.53 12.84
C GLN A 620 -9.33 -18.92 12.37
N GLN A 621 -8.87 -19.36 11.19
CA GLN A 621 -9.13 -20.72 10.69
C GLN A 621 -8.48 -21.80 11.57
N LEU A 622 -7.19 -21.65 11.88
CA LEU A 622 -6.47 -22.60 12.73
C LEU A 622 -7.08 -22.68 14.14
N GLY A 623 -7.47 -21.53 14.70
CA GLY A 623 -8.05 -21.48 16.03
C GLY A 623 -9.42 -22.13 16.15
N GLN A 624 -10.26 -22.10 15.11
CA GLN A 624 -11.52 -22.86 15.08
C GLN A 624 -11.26 -24.38 15.18
N LEU A 625 -10.24 -24.86 14.49
CA LEU A 625 -9.87 -26.28 14.52
C LEU A 625 -9.24 -26.69 15.86
N ALA A 626 -8.37 -25.85 16.41
CA ALA A 626 -7.83 -26.04 17.75
C ALA A 626 -8.95 -26.03 18.82
N MET A 627 -9.94 -25.15 18.66
CA MET A 627 -11.12 -25.08 19.53
C MET A 627 -11.92 -26.38 19.52
N ALA A 628 -12.24 -26.91 18.33
CA ALA A 628 -12.96 -28.17 18.20
C ALA A 628 -12.21 -29.33 18.88
N ASN A 629 -10.87 -29.36 18.76
CA ASN A 629 -10.05 -30.37 19.43
C ASN A 629 -10.07 -30.21 20.96
N VAL A 630 -9.96 -28.99 21.49
CA VAL A 630 -9.98 -28.74 22.93
C VAL A 630 -11.36 -29.03 23.53
N GLU A 631 -12.46 -28.66 22.86
CA GLU A 631 -13.81 -28.99 23.29
C GLU A 631 -14.07 -30.49 23.31
N LEU A 632 -13.58 -31.21 22.29
CA LEU A 632 -13.70 -32.66 22.25
C LEU A 632 -13.00 -33.29 23.47
N VAL A 633 -11.80 -32.84 23.82
CA VAL A 633 -11.07 -33.31 25.01
C VAL A 633 -11.81 -32.94 26.31
N ASN A 634 -12.37 -31.72 26.38
CA ASN A 634 -13.13 -31.25 27.55
C ASN A 634 -14.41 -32.08 27.78
N ASN A 635 -15.14 -32.40 26.70
CA ASN A 635 -16.43 -33.09 26.77
C ASN A 635 -16.31 -34.61 26.92
N THR A 636 -15.22 -35.22 26.44
CA THR A 636 -15.04 -36.68 26.47
C THR A 636 -14.31 -37.19 27.72
N GLY A 637 -13.68 -36.31 28.50
CA GLY A 637 -12.92 -36.69 29.69
C GLY A 637 -11.90 -37.81 29.42
N PHE A 638 -11.65 -38.67 30.41
CA PHE A 638 -10.70 -39.79 30.32
C PHE A 638 -11.04 -40.86 29.25
N ILE A 639 -12.18 -40.78 28.56
CA ILE A 639 -12.64 -41.75 27.55
C ILE A 639 -11.95 -41.53 26.19
N ALA A 640 -11.42 -40.33 25.90
CA ALA A 640 -10.60 -40.08 24.71
C ALA A 640 -9.34 -40.98 24.66
N ASN A 641 -8.82 -41.39 25.83
CA ASN A 641 -7.67 -42.29 25.94
C ASN A 641 -7.94 -43.67 25.32
N LEU A 642 -9.20 -44.10 25.19
CA LEU A 642 -9.53 -45.41 24.61
C LEU A 642 -9.51 -45.41 23.08
N VAL A 643 -9.73 -44.25 22.45
CA VAL A 643 -9.74 -44.09 20.98
C VAL A 643 -8.35 -43.67 20.47
N SER A 644 -7.56 -42.93 21.26
CA SER A 644 -6.15 -42.64 20.95
C SER A 644 -5.20 -43.83 21.19
N SER A 645 -5.56 -44.74 22.11
CA SER A 645 -4.84 -45.98 22.41
C SER A 645 -4.58 -46.89 21.19
N LEU A 646 -5.41 -46.77 20.14
CA LEU A 646 -5.24 -47.53 18.90
C LEU A 646 -4.15 -46.97 17.96
N HIS A 647 -3.61 -45.77 18.22
CA HIS A 647 -2.56 -45.18 17.41
C HIS A 647 -1.46 -44.49 18.25
N ARG A 648 -0.31 -45.18 18.32
CA ARG A 648 1.09 -44.69 18.43
C ARG A 648 1.82 -44.96 19.75
N HIS A 649 2.88 -45.76 19.65
CA HIS A 649 4.12 -45.54 20.41
C HIS A 649 4.75 -44.23 19.89
N ASP A 650 4.32 -43.08 20.39
CA ASP A 650 4.90 -41.78 20.03
C ASP A 650 5.77 -41.27 21.19
N VAL A 651 6.95 -40.74 20.88
CA VAL A 651 7.97 -40.31 21.86
C VAL A 651 7.45 -39.21 22.81
N LEU A 652 6.46 -38.44 22.35
CA LEU A 652 5.79 -37.37 23.10
C LEU A 652 4.45 -37.83 23.71
N SER A 653 4.35 -39.06 24.20
CA SER A 653 3.11 -39.65 24.71
C SER A 653 2.47 -38.89 25.88
N GLU A 654 3.20 -38.03 26.59
CA GLU A 654 2.67 -37.16 27.65
C GLU A 654 2.06 -35.82 27.14
N TYR A 655 2.09 -35.56 25.83
CA TYR A 655 1.58 -34.31 25.23
C TYR A 655 0.32 -34.53 24.38
N GLY A 656 -0.06 -33.53 23.58
CA GLY A 656 -1.28 -33.54 22.79
C GLY A 656 -2.52 -33.47 23.67
N VAL A 657 -3.30 -34.56 23.73
CA VAL A 657 -4.51 -34.65 24.56
C VAL A 657 -4.19 -34.39 26.03
N HIS A 658 -3.08 -34.94 26.54
CA HIS A 658 -2.69 -34.75 27.94
C HIS A 658 -2.22 -33.32 28.22
N MET A 659 -1.61 -32.65 27.24
CA MET A 659 -1.27 -31.22 27.34
C MET A 659 -2.56 -30.38 27.46
N ILE A 660 -3.55 -30.64 26.61
CA ILE A 660 -4.85 -29.97 26.65
C ILE A 660 -5.57 -30.23 27.99
N GLN A 661 -5.58 -31.47 28.47
CA GLN A 661 -6.18 -31.82 29.78
C GLN A 661 -5.54 -31.06 30.94
N ARG A 662 -4.20 -30.90 30.93
CA ARG A 662 -3.49 -30.12 31.95
C ARG A 662 -3.87 -28.65 31.92
N LEU A 663 -3.98 -28.07 30.72
CA LEU A 663 -4.42 -26.69 30.56
C LEU A 663 -5.86 -26.49 31.01
N LEU A 664 -6.78 -27.41 30.68
CA LEU A 664 -8.16 -27.40 31.18
C LEU A 664 -8.23 -27.52 32.71
N GLY A 665 -7.31 -28.26 33.32
CA GLY A 665 -7.17 -28.37 34.77
C GLY A 665 -6.82 -27.05 35.49
N SER A 666 -6.45 -25.99 34.76
CA SER A 666 -6.28 -24.64 35.34
C SER A 666 -7.60 -23.96 35.73
N GLY A 667 -8.74 -24.47 35.25
CA GLY A 667 -10.06 -23.87 35.45
C GLY A 667 -10.40 -22.75 34.45
N LEU A 668 -9.51 -22.45 33.50
CA LEU A 668 -9.79 -21.50 32.42
C LEU A 668 -10.78 -22.08 31.40
N PRO A 669 -11.65 -21.24 30.80
CA PRO A 669 -12.49 -21.66 29.68
C PRO A 669 -11.67 -22.19 28.51
N ALA A 670 -12.22 -23.15 27.77
CA ALA A 670 -11.55 -23.71 26.60
C ALA A 670 -11.19 -22.64 25.55
N GLU A 671 -12.02 -21.60 25.39
CA GLU A 671 -11.73 -20.50 24.48
C GLU A 671 -10.51 -19.69 24.93
N GLU A 672 -10.38 -19.40 26.22
CA GLU A 672 -9.21 -18.74 26.80
C GLU A 672 -7.94 -19.58 26.61
N ILE A 673 -8.03 -20.89 26.82
CA ILE A 673 -6.92 -21.82 26.60
C ILE A 673 -6.43 -21.81 25.16
N VAL A 674 -7.36 -21.85 24.20
CA VAL A 674 -7.01 -21.90 22.78
C VAL A 674 -6.44 -20.57 22.30
N TRP A 675 -7.20 -19.49 22.48
CA TRP A 675 -6.91 -18.20 21.86
C TRP A 675 -5.89 -17.37 22.64
N THR A 676 -5.80 -17.53 23.96
CA THR A 676 -4.79 -16.80 24.76
C THR A 676 -3.51 -17.61 24.95
N HIS A 677 -3.54 -18.94 24.97
CA HIS A 677 -2.38 -19.72 25.39
C HIS A 677 -1.83 -20.68 24.32
N ILE A 678 -2.66 -21.50 23.68
CA ILE A 678 -2.19 -22.50 22.70
C ILE A 678 -1.72 -21.84 21.41
N LEU A 679 -2.58 -21.07 20.74
CA LEU A 679 -2.27 -20.52 19.42
C LEU A 679 -1.07 -19.56 19.42
N PRO A 680 -0.96 -18.59 20.35
CA PRO A 680 0.21 -17.72 20.39
C PRO A 680 1.51 -18.48 20.70
N THR A 681 1.45 -19.53 21.53
CA THR A 681 2.63 -20.38 21.80
C THR A 681 3.03 -21.16 20.54
N ALA A 682 2.05 -21.76 19.85
CA ALA A 682 2.30 -22.50 18.62
C ALA A 682 2.93 -21.61 17.53
N GLY A 683 2.36 -20.42 17.32
CA GLY A 683 2.87 -19.43 16.36
C GLY A 683 4.28 -18.94 16.70
N GLY A 684 4.58 -18.71 17.98
CA GLY A 684 5.91 -18.29 18.43
C GLY A 684 6.96 -19.41 18.42
N MET A 685 6.56 -20.68 18.47
CA MET A 685 7.47 -21.81 18.60
C MET A 685 8.08 -22.25 17.25
N VAL A 686 7.24 -22.43 16.23
CA VAL A 686 7.67 -23.10 14.98
C VAL A 686 8.72 -22.29 14.22
N ALA A 687 8.42 -21.04 13.90
CA ALA A 687 9.31 -20.22 13.07
C ALA A 687 10.60 -19.83 13.81
N ASN A 688 10.52 -19.53 15.11
CA ASN A 688 11.69 -19.16 15.92
C ASN A 688 12.69 -20.33 16.03
N GLN A 689 12.21 -21.53 16.34
CA GLN A 689 13.08 -22.71 16.45
C GLN A 689 13.67 -23.12 15.11
N ALA A 690 12.89 -23.01 14.03
CA ALA A 690 13.38 -23.29 12.68
C ALA A 690 14.44 -22.27 12.23
N GLN A 691 14.23 -20.99 12.56
CA GLN A 691 15.20 -19.92 12.33
C GLN A 691 16.50 -20.18 13.08
N LEU A 692 16.42 -20.49 14.38
CA LEU A 692 17.61 -20.77 15.20
C LEU A 692 18.39 -21.97 14.65
N PHE A 693 17.70 -23.08 14.31
CA PHE A 693 18.34 -24.23 13.70
C PHE A 693 19.08 -23.85 12.40
N SER A 694 18.44 -23.05 11.56
CA SER A 694 19.01 -22.61 10.27
C SER A 694 20.21 -21.70 10.46
N GLN A 695 20.15 -20.76 11.42
CA GLN A 695 21.25 -19.85 11.76
C GLN A 695 22.44 -20.59 12.36
N CYS A 696 22.21 -21.55 13.27
CA CYS A 696 23.26 -22.40 13.81
C CYS A 696 23.94 -23.20 12.69
N LEU A 697 23.15 -23.78 11.78
CA LEU A 697 23.69 -24.53 10.66
C LEU A 697 24.51 -23.65 9.71
N ASP A 698 24.00 -22.46 9.36
CA ASP A 698 24.71 -21.49 8.53
C ASP A 698 26.05 -21.09 9.14
N TYR A 699 26.07 -20.78 10.44
CA TYR A 699 27.30 -20.48 11.17
C TYR A 699 28.30 -21.64 11.13
N TYR A 700 27.88 -22.85 11.50
CA TYR A 700 28.80 -24.00 11.56
C TYR A 700 29.27 -24.47 10.18
N LEU A 701 28.52 -24.17 9.11
CA LEU A 701 28.94 -24.44 7.73
C LEU A 701 29.76 -23.29 7.11
N SER A 702 29.76 -22.10 7.72
CA SER A 702 30.58 -20.96 7.30
C SER A 702 32.08 -21.20 7.53
N GLU A 703 32.93 -20.38 6.91
CA GLU A 703 34.37 -20.44 7.11
C GLU A 703 34.75 -20.25 8.59
N GLU A 704 34.08 -19.33 9.30
CA GLU A 704 34.32 -19.02 10.71
C GLU A 704 33.96 -20.21 11.62
N GLY A 705 32.74 -20.76 11.50
CA GLY A 705 32.26 -21.81 12.39
C GLY A 705 32.77 -23.21 12.05
N SER A 706 33.25 -23.43 10.81
CA SER A 706 33.70 -24.75 10.33
C SER A 706 34.81 -25.40 11.18
N VAL A 707 35.58 -24.59 11.91
CA VAL A 707 36.63 -25.04 12.84
C VAL A 707 36.08 -25.95 13.95
N HIS A 708 34.80 -25.81 14.31
CA HIS A 708 34.15 -26.60 15.35
C HIS A 708 33.56 -27.93 14.85
N LEU A 709 33.33 -28.07 13.54
CA LEU A 709 32.68 -29.26 12.95
C LEU A 709 33.38 -30.59 13.25
N PRO A 710 34.73 -30.70 13.22
CA PRO A 710 35.40 -31.96 13.53
C PRO A 710 35.11 -32.45 14.95
N ASP A 711 35.09 -31.55 15.93
CA ASP A 711 34.78 -31.88 17.32
C ASP A 711 33.31 -32.18 17.53
N ILE A 712 32.41 -31.40 16.93
CA ILE A 712 30.96 -31.70 16.94
C ILE A 712 30.72 -33.11 16.39
N LYS A 713 31.32 -33.45 15.25
CA LYS A 713 31.20 -34.78 14.63
C LYS A 713 31.81 -35.88 15.49
N ARG A 714 32.92 -35.62 16.19
CA ARG A 714 33.57 -36.57 17.08
C ARG A 714 32.68 -36.85 18.30
N LEU A 715 32.15 -35.80 18.93
CA LEU A 715 31.29 -35.90 20.10
C LEU A 715 29.95 -36.57 19.76
N ALA A 716 29.30 -36.17 18.66
CA ALA A 716 28.03 -36.76 18.21
C ALA A 716 28.13 -38.26 17.85
N LYS A 717 29.33 -38.77 17.54
CA LYS A 717 29.56 -40.20 17.28
C LYS A 717 29.80 -41.03 18.53
N VAL A 718 30.22 -40.39 19.62
CA VAL A 718 30.45 -41.04 20.91
C VAL A 718 29.12 -41.33 21.59
N ASP A 719 28.17 -40.40 21.48
CA ASP A 719 26.76 -40.55 21.87
C ASP A 719 26.61 -41.04 23.32
N THR A 720 27.33 -40.37 24.24
CA THR A 720 27.18 -40.56 25.70
C THR A 720 26.63 -39.30 26.36
N PRO A 721 25.97 -39.41 27.54
CA PRO A 721 25.44 -38.25 28.27
C PRO A 721 26.46 -37.12 28.49
N GLU A 722 27.73 -37.47 28.71
CA GLU A 722 28.81 -36.50 28.92
C GLU A 722 29.13 -35.73 27.62
N THR A 723 29.13 -36.42 26.47
CA THR A 723 29.35 -35.76 25.18
C THR A 723 28.17 -34.91 24.74
N ASP A 724 26.96 -35.27 25.16
CA ASP A 724 25.76 -34.46 24.92
C ASP A 724 25.77 -33.19 25.75
N GLU A 725 26.18 -33.26 27.02
CA GLU A 725 26.34 -32.09 27.87
C GLU A 725 27.41 -31.14 27.31
N LEU A 726 28.47 -31.68 26.72
CA LEU A 726 29.50 -30.91 26.03
C LEU A 726 28.99 -30.23 24.74
N LEU A 727 28.06 -30.84 24.02
CA LEU A 727 27.44 -30.25 22.82
C LEU A 727 26.40 -29.17 23.16
N LEU A 728 25.83 -29.20 24.36
CA LEU A 728 24.85 -28.22 24.85
C LEU A 728 25.48 -26.96 25.45
N ARG A 729 26.76 -27.01 25.83
CA ARG A 729 27.53 -25.88 26.39
C ARG A 729 28.23 -25.11 25.29
#